data_AF-A0A8J6RT90-F1
#
_entry.id   AF-A0A8J6RT90-F1
#
_cell.length_a   1.000
_cell.length_b   1.000
_cell.length_c   1.000
_cell.angle_alpha   90.00
_cell.angle_beta   90.00
_cell.angle_gamma   90.00
#
_symmetry.space_group_name_H-M   'P 1'
#
loop_
_entity.id
_entity.type
_entity.pdbx_description
1 polymer ?
#
loop_
_entity_poly.entity_id
_entity_poly.type
_entity_poly.pdbx_seq_one_letter_code
_entity_poly.pdbx_strand_id
1 'polypeptide(L)'
;MIKIVRLHFLASHIFLLLCFVLHLFVRPYNTFPWINSISFLTLFITTIIHPLLGLGVLSFVIPFTANVYEHLNALFQIRLLILDLLSIDSIIGFILAILFRDIYLKKWDFGLKEIQDKTRFLLYLLISFHLIIILTVAIGISRNLYQAASAFSLQGLFHNLINIRYAGLYDDYFPLRDLFIFTAVITLSIRLLALVRTKFQLNQSILVPLFAASVIILTYAVYSKITGVGYNRDGAEFGVNSFFPDLHAYGGYALAAFVGGLYYLNSSNTILRIIAGAYSLLAAVGVVVSSSRFSIVMLLLSILIYLVFFIKTKSEKPLLTFAFIALVGLAAAILLNHWGDRDLFRYLAQVPKAKSFAEFSTALSDRPDIFRSVIVMYSQYPILGLGKGIFYRQSSFGEFSDSDFFAGIYNGENAHNYFLQILAETGFVGFSVFCFIFVYQAVFLKNRYSQIVTILIIGIFLGNLYGHSLLIPNILVILFILLGAANTELQDSSARQEIVYKNLSQHWRYFLIAAATALIIAATMEVKTSYGKVPFQPRFVCHKAAYYEDQQTGGLFEGNYKVTGKTMKLKYTNHNPENKTYPLTIDFDLEQLGENIYHHKRNINSPGQYEDNFDIHQLSNGSDVLLRIKTSQCFTPINMGINWDNRRLGIQLIKVSFE
;
A
#
# COMPACT_ATOMS: atom_id res chain seq x y z
N MET A 1 5.56 9.91 -30.03
CA MET A 1 4.58 9.67 -28.96
C MET A 1 3.71 8.42 -29.17
N ILE A 2 2.87 8.31 -30.21
CA ILE A 2 1.97 7.14 -30.37
C ILE A 2 2.70 5.78 -30.32
N LYS A 3 3.86 5.65 -30.97
CA LYS A 3 4.68 4.42 -30.91
C LYS A 3 5.13 4.08 -29.48
N ILE A 4 5.51 5.08 -28.69
CA ILE A 4 5.94 4.92 -27.29
C ILE A 4 4.77 4.44 -26.43
N VAL A 5 3.58 5.04 -26.61
CA VAL A 5 2.35 4.61 -25.93
C VAL A 5 2.07 3.15 -26.24
N ARG A 6 2.09 2.74 -27.52
CA ARG A 6 1.86 1.34 -27.91
C ARG A 6 2.88 0.38 -27.30
N LEU A 7 4.16 0.75 -27.30
CA LEU A 7 5.22 -0.07 -26.72
C LEU A 7 5.04 -0.24 -25.22
N HIS A 8 4.82 0.86 -24.48
CA HIS A 8 4.55 0.84 -23.04
C HIS A 8 3.36 -0.06 -22.71
N PHE A 9 2.31 0.05 -23.53
CA PHE A 9 1.10 -0.73 -23.37
C PHE A 9 1.33 -2.23 -23.57
N LEU A 10 1.99 -2.60 -24.67
CA LEU A 10 2.37 -3.98 -24.95
C LEU A 10 3.26 -4.56 -23.85
N ALA A 11 4.28 -3.81 -23.42
CA ALA A 11 5.17 -4.21 -22.33
C ALA A 11 4.41 -4.45 -21.02
N SER A 12 3.46 -3.57 -20.69
CA SER A 12 2.61 -3.72 -19.50
C SER A 12 1.73 -4.97 -19.56
N HIS A 13 1.17 -5.31 -20.73
CA HIS A 13 0.36 -6.54 -20.89
C HIS A 13 1.22 -7.80 -20.75
N ILE A 14 2.38 -7.81 -21.39
CA ILE A 14 3.32 -8.93 -21.32
C ILE A 14 3.77 -9.13 -19.88
N PHE A 15 4.11 -8.05 -19.18
CA PHE A 15 4.52 -8.12 -17.77
C PHE A 15 3.43 -8.69 -16.87
N LEU A 16 2.18 -8.20 -16.98
CA LEU A 16 1.06 -8.69 -16.19
C LEU A 16 0.73 -10.16 -16.49
N LEU A 17 0.69 -10.53 -17.78
CA LEU A 17 0.47 -11.92 -18.21
C LEU A 17 1.57 -12.84 -17.69
N LEU A 18 2.83 -12.43 -17.82
CA LEU A 18 3.98 -13.20 -17.36
C LEU A 18 3.89 -13.43 -15.85
N CYS A 19 3.66 -12.38 -15.06
CA CYS A 19 3.52 -12.52 -13.60
C CYS A 19 2.36 -13.45 -13.23
N PHE A 20 1.21 -13.34 -13.91
CA PHE A 20 0.06 -14.21 -13.66
C PHE A 20 0.34 -15.69 -14.02
N VAL A 21 0.89 -15.96 -15.21
CA VAL A 21 1.20 -17.32 -15.68
C VAL A 21 2.29 -17.96 -14.82
N LEU A 22 3.40 -17.26 -14.58
CA LEU A 22 4.48 -17.75 -13.71
C LEU A 22 3.93 -18.15 -12.34
N HIS A 23 3.06 -17.32 -11.78
CA HIS A 23 2.48 -17.56 -10.48
C HIS A 23 1.49 -18.73 -10.43
N LEU A 24 0.73 -18.96 -11.50
CA LEU A 24 -0.19 -20.11 -11.58
C LEU A 24 0.53 -21.44 -11.79
N PHE A 25 1.60 -21.47 -12.60
CA PHE A 25 2.18 -22.71 -13.10
C PHE A 25 3.54 -23.09 -12.48
N VAL A 26 4.28 -22.15 -11.87
CA VAL A 26 5.66 -22.39 -11.37
C VAL A 26 5.70 -22.50 -9.84
N ARG A 27 4.56 -22.76 -9.20
CA ARG A 27 4.47 -22.78 -7.75
C ARG A 27 5.14 -24.01 -7.12
N PRO A 28 5.95 -23.82 -6.06
CA PRO A 28 6.49 -24.91 -5.26
C PRO A 28 5.46 -25.54 -4.30
N TYR A 29 4.25 -24.98 -4.17
CA TYR A 29 3.22 -25.46 -3.24
C TYR A 29 2.14 -26.29 -3.94
N ASN A 30 1.71 -27.39 -3.29
CA ASN A 30 0.77 -28.38 -3.83
C ASN A 30 -0.69 -27.93 -4.02
N THR A 31 -1.03 -26.64 -3.87
CA THR A 31 -2.42 -26.16 -3.92
C THR A 31 -2.65 -25.14 -5.02
N PHE A 32 -3.58 -25.47 -5.92
CA PHE A 32 -4.00 -24.59 -7.01
C PHE A 32 -4.96 -23.50 -6.49
N PRO A 33 -4.73 -22.22 -6.80
CA PRO A 33 -5.52 -21.10 -6.27
C PRO A 33 -6.84 -20.92 -7.05
N TRP A 34 -7.79 -21.84 -6.83
CA TRP A 34 -9.04 -21.92 -7.61
C TRP A 34 -9.81 -20.60 -7.66
N ILE A 35 -9.90 -19.86 -6.55
CA ILE A 35 -10.71 -18.64 -6.50
C ILE A 35 -10.09 -17.50 -7.32
N ASN A 36 -8.76 -17.37 -7.30
CA ASN A 36 -8.04 -16.41 -8.16
C ASN A 36 -8.27 -16.76 -9.65
N SER A 37 -8.17 -18.05 -10.01
CA SER A 37 -8.42 -18.54 -11.37
C SER A 37 -9.87 -18.33 -11.82
N ILE A 38 -10.85 -18.59 -10.95
CA ILE A 38 -12.27 -18.35 -11.23
C ILE A 38 -12.53 -16.86 -11.42
N SER A 39 -12.03 -16.01 -10.52
CA SER A 39 -12.20 -14.55 -10.63
C SER A 39 -11.62 -14.01 -11.94
N PHE A 40 -10.41 -14.45 -12.29
CA PHE A 40 -9.77 -14.16 -13.56
C PHE A 40 -10.64 -14.61 -14.75
N LEU A 41 -11.06 -15.88 -14.79
CA LEU A 41 -11.82 -16.46 -15.90
C LEU A 41 -13.20 -15.81 -16.06
N THR A 42 -13.91 -15.55 -14.96
CA THR A 42 -15.21 -14.87 -14.98
C THR A 42 -15.07 -13.50 -15.62
N LEU A 43 -14.08 -12.70 -15.22
CA LEU A 43 -13.87 -11.39 -15.80
C LEU A 43 -13.38 -11.47 -17.23
N PHE A 44 -12.52 -12.43 -17.56
CA PHE A 44 -12.04 -12.64 -18.91
C PHE A 44 -13.22 -12.95 -19.87
N ILE A 45 -14.04 -13.95 -19.55
CA ILE A 45 -15.16 -14.40 -20.37
C ILE A 45 -16.22 -13.30 -20.50
N THR A 46 -16.65 -12.70 -19.38
CA THR A 46 -17.67 -11.64 -19.41
C THR A 46 -17.21 -10.41 -20.20
N THR A 47 -15.92 -10.07 -20.15
CA THR A 47 -15.35 -8.93 -20.88
C THR A 47 -15.19 -9.20 -22.36
N ILE A 48 -14.83 -10.43 -22.77
CA ILE A 48 -14.81 -10.83 -24.18
C ILE A 48 -16.20 -10.66 -24.81
N ILE A 49 -17.23 -11.17 -24.12
CA ILE A 49 -18.61 -11.13 -24.60
C ILE A 49 -19.14 -9.69 -24.60
N HIS A 50 -19.02 -9.00 -23.47
CA HIS A 50 -19.57 -7.65 -23.31
C HIS A 50 -18.67 -6.81 -22.37
N PRO A 51 -17.72 -6.02 -22.89
CA PRO A 51 -16.71 -5.34 -22.06
C PRO A 51 -17.28 -4.39 -21.01
N LEU A 52 -18.39 -3.72 -21.32
CA LEU A 52 -19.08 -2.85 -20.36
C LEU A 52 -19.76 -3.63 -19.23
N LEU A 53 -20.18 -4.88 -19.49
CA LEU A 53 -20.71 -5.77 -18.46
C LEU A 53 -19.56 -6.31 -17.62
N GLY A 54 -18.46 -6.73 -18.26
CA GLY A 54 -17.22 -7.12 -17.57
C GLY A 54 -16.70 -6.02 -16.64
N LEU A 55 -16.76 -4.76 -17.05
CA LEU A 55 -16.43 -3.61 -16.20
C LEU A 55 -17.43 -3.42 -15.06
N GLY A 56 -18.72 -3.67 -15.30
CA GLY A 56 -19.75 -3.70 -14.28
C GLY A 56 -19.47 -4.75 -13.21
N VAL A 57 -19.16 -5.98 -13.62
CA VAL A 57 -18.78 -7.07 -12.72
C VAL A 57 -17.49 -6.73 -11.97
N LEU A 58 -16.47 -6.19 -12.64
CA LEU A 58 -15.23 -5.74 -12.00
C LEU A 58 -15.52 -4.69 -10.91
N SER A 59 -16.26 -3.64 -11.26
CA SER A 59 -16.60 -2.55 -10.34
C SER A 59 -17.41 -3.03 -9.14
N PHE A 60 -18.29 -4.02 -9.34
CA PHE A 60 -19.05 -4.64 -8.25
C PHE A 60 -18.16 -5.51 -7.34
N VAL A 61 -17.31 -6.36 -7.92
CA VAL A 61 -16.56 -7.38 -7.18
C VAL A 61 -15.36 -6.80 -6.42
N ILE A 62 -14.67 -5.81 -6.98
CA ILE A 62 -13.42 -5.27 -6.39
C ILE A 62 -13.55 -4.87 -4.91
N PRO A 63 -14.60 -4.16 -4.45
CA PRO A 63 -14.75 -3.85 -3.04
C PRO A 63 -14.75 -5.06 -2.08
N PHE A 64 -15.12 -6.26 -2.55
CA PHE A 64 -15.20 -7.47 -1.73
C PHE A 64 -13.91 -8.28 -1.68
N THR A 65 -13.05 -8.18 -2.70
CA THR A 65 -11.94 -9.14 -2.89
C THR A 65 -10.80 -9.02 -1.88
N ALA A 66 -10.79 -8.01 -1.01
CA ALA A 66 -9.70 -7.85 -0.05
C ALA A 66 -9.75 -8.96 1.00
N ASN A 67 -10.89 -9.14 1.69
CA ASN A 67 -11.01 -10.11 2.79
C ASN A 67 -12.18 -11.10 2.65
N VAL A 68 -12.80 -11.25 1.47
CA VAL A 68 -13.92 -12.20 1.29
C VAL A 68 -13.58 -13.62 1.76
N TYR A 69 -12.34 -14.05 1.60
CA TYR A 69 -11.91 -15.40 1.97
C TYR A 69 -11.79 -15.61 3.47
N GLU A 70 -11.30 -14.60 4.20
CA GLU A 70 -11.24 -14.63 5.66
C GLU A 70 -12.64 -14.73 6.24
N HIS A 71 -13.60 -14.03 5.63
CA HIS A 71 -15.01 -14.14 5.99
C HIS A 71 -15.58 -15.52 5.72
N LEU A 72 -15.32 -16.09 4.53
CA LEU A 72 -15.77 -17.45 4.20
C LEU A 72 -15.14 -18.50 5.11
N ASN A 73 -13.84 -18.37 5.40
CA ASN A 73 -13.12 -19.28 6.29
C ASN A 73 -13.65 -19.17 7.73
N ALA A 74 -13.90 -17.96 8.21
CA ALA A 74 -14.48 -17.71 9.52
C ALA A 74 -15.91 -18.25 9.65
N LEU A 75 -16.78 -17.97 8.67
CA LEU A 75 -18.20 -18.33 8.73
C LEU A 75 -18.45 -19.82 8.53
N PHE A 76 -17.72 -20.47 7.62
CA PHE A 76 -17.96 -21.86 7.25
C PHE A 76 -16.93 -22.84 7.82
N GLN A 77 -15.92 -22.35 8.57
CA GLN A 77 -14.81 -23.15 9.10
C GLN A 77 -14.08 -23.97 8.03
N ILE A 78 -14.08 -23.48 6.78
CA ILE A 78 -13.35 -24.07 5.65
C ILE A 78 -11.98 -23.41 5.53
N ARG A 79 -10.99 -24.14 5.00
CA ARG A 79 -9.66 -23.59 4.69
C ARG A 79 -9.56 -23.28 3.21
N LEU A 80 -10.17 -22.19 2.77
CA LEU A 80 -9.95 -21.66 1.42
C LEU A 80 -8.58 -20.99 1.37
N LEU A 81 -7.72 -21.52 0.50
CA LEU A 81 -6.47 -20.89 0.15
C LEU A 81 -6.73 -19.89 -0.98
N ILE A 82 -6.70 -18.61 -0.63
CA ILE A 82 -6.73 -17.51 -1.60
C ILE A 82 -5.37 -16.85 -1.60
N LEU A 83 -4.96 -16.41 -2.78
CA LEU A 83 -3.75 -15.62 -2.91
C LEU A 83 -4.05 -14.15 -2.69
N ASP A 84 -3.16 -13.49 -1.97
CA ASP A 84 -3.07 -12.03 -1.91
C ASP A 84 -3.31 -11.40 -3.28
N LEU A 85 -3.89 -10.21 -3.32
CA LEU A 85 -4.12 -9.47 -4.56
C LEU A 85 -5.16 -10.10 -5.51
N LEU A 86 -6.20 -10.75 -4.98
CA LEU A 86 -7.34 -11.26 -5.78
C LEU A 86 -7.96 -10.17 -6.68
N SER A 87 -8.00 -8.92 -6.21
CA SER A 87 -8.41 -7.75 -7.02
C SER A 87 -7.58 -7.58 -8.29
N ILE A 88 -6.27 -7.82 -8.23
CA ILE A 88 -5.38 -7.69 -9.37
C ILE A 88 -5.62 -8.81 -10.38
N ASP A 89 -5.95 -10.03 -9.95
CA ASP A 89 -6.31 -11.12 -10.87
C ASP A 89 -7.54 -10.81 -11.69
N SER A 90 -8.58 -10.26 -11.06
CA SER A 90 -9.78 -9.80 -11.77
C SER A 90 -9.42 -8.78 -12.86
N ILE A 91 -8.52 -7.84 -12.54
CA ILE A 91 -8.07 -6.80 -13.46
C ILE A 91 -7.28 -7.40 -14.62
N ILE A 92 -6.38 -8.35 -14.37
CA ILE A 92 -5.62 -9.01 -15.42
C ILE A 92 -6.58 -9.76 -16.36
N GLY A 93 -7.58 -10.46 -15.82
CA GLY A 93 -8.64 -11.11 -16.61
C GLY A 93 -9.36 -10.12 -17.52
N PHE A 94 -9.78 -8.97 -16.98
CA PHE A 94 -10.41 -7.89 -17.75
C PHE A 94 -9.48 -7.32 -18.84
N ILE A 95 -8.24 -6.97 -18.48
CA ILE A 95 -7.25 -6.35 -19.39
C ILE A 95 -6.91 -7.30 -20.55
N LEU A 96 -6.65 -8.58 -20.24
CA LEU A 96 -6.31 -9.57 -21.26
C LEU A 96 -7.49 -9.89 -22.18
N ALA A 97 -8.73 -9.87 -21.68
CA ALA A 97 -9.91 -10.01 -22.51
C ALA A 97 -10.06 -8.85 -23.50
N ILE A 98 -9.82 -7.61 -23.07
CA ILE A 98 -9.79 -6.46 -23.98
C ILE A 98 -8.68 -6.62 -25.02
N LEU A 99 -7.47 -7.00 -24.60
CA LEU A 99 -6.37 -7.24 -25.53
C LEU A 99 -6.72 -8.32 -26.57
N PHE A 100 -7.25 -9.46 -26.12
CA PHE A 100 -7.66 -10.54 -27.00
C PHE A 100 -8.72 -10.09 -28.00
N ARG A 101 -9.73 -9.34 -27.53
CA ARG A 101 -10.77 -8.77 -28.37
C ARG A 101 -10.22 -7.77 -29.39
N ASP A 102 -9.28 -6.90 -28.99
CA ASP A 102 -8.63 -5.95 -29.89
C ASP A 102 -7.84 -6.67 -30.99
N ILE A 103 -7.09 -7.73 -30.64
CA ILE A 103 -6.35 -8.56 -31.59
C ILE A 103 -7.32 -9.26 -32.55
N TYR A 104 -8.38 -9.89 -32.02
CA TYR A 104 -9.38 -10.60 -32.82
C TYR A 104 -10.10 -9.67 -33.80
N LEU A 105 -10.47 -8.47 -33.36
CA LEU A 105 -11.12 -7.45 -34.20
C LEU A 105 -10.12 -6.66 -35.07
N LYS A 106 -8.83 -7.04 -35.08
CA LYS A 106 -7.74 -6.35 -35.80
C LYS A 106 -7.63 -4.85 -35.47
N LYS A 107 -8.04 -4.44 -34.27
CA LYS A 107 -7.96 -3.05 -33.77
C LYS A 107 -6.64 -2.79 -33.04
N TRP A 108 -5.55 -2.73 -33.80
CA TRP A 108 -4.18 -2.52 -33.28
C TRP A 108 -3.89 -1.10 -32.77
N ASP A 109 -4.85 -0.17 -32.87
CA ASP A 109 -4.69 1.16 -32.31
C ASP A 109 -5.07 1.25 -30.83
N PHE A 110 -5.56 0.16 -30.23
CA PHE A 110 -5.96 0.09 -28.83
C PHE A 110 -7.00 1.17 -28.45
N GLY A 111 -7.78 1.65 -29.42
CA GLY A 111 -8.72 2.75 -29.23
C GLY A 111 -8.06 4.13 -29.06
N LEU A 112 -6.73 4.26 -29.23
CA LEU A 112 -5.99 5.51 -29.03
C LEU A 112 -6.43 6.62 -29.99
N LYS A 113 -6.88 6.27 -31.20
CA LYS A 113 -7.40 7.26 -32.17
C LYS A 113 -8.68 7.93 -31.68
N GLU A 114 -9.44 7.22 -30.87
CA GLU A 114 -10.73 7.65 -30.34
C GLU A 114 -10.56 8.46 -29.04
N ILE A 115 -9.34 8.54 -28.49
CA ILE A 115 -9.02 9.39 -27.34
C ILE A 115 -8.89 10.85 -27.81
N GLN A 116 -9.71 11.70 -27.20
CA GLN A 116 -9.75 13.14 -27.43
C GLN A 116 -8.45 13.84 -27.02
N ASP A 117 -8.18 15.00 -27.60
CA ASP A 117 -6.94 15.75 -27.33
C ASP A 117 -6.76 16.13 -25.86
N LYS A 118 -7.84 16.50 -25.15
CA LYS A 118 -7.79 16.76 -23.68
C LYS A 118 -7.38 15.52 -22.90
N THR A 119 -7.89 14.37 -23.28
CA THR A 119 -7.67 13.10 -22.57
C THR A 119 -6.33 12.47 -22.91
N ARG A 120 -5.74 12.78 -24.07
CA ARG A 120 -4.37 12.40 -24.41
C ARG A 120 -3.36 12.93 -23.41
N PHE A 121 -3.59 14.12 -22.85
CA PHE A 121 -2.70 14.65 -21.82
C PHE A 121 -2.76 13.84 -20.53
N LEU A 122 -3.96 13.47 -20.07
CA LEU A 122 -4.13 12.56 -18.92
C LEU A 122 -3.46 11.20 -19.17
N LEU A 123 -3.60 10.65 -20.38
CA LEU A 123 -2.89 9.43 -20.81
C LEU A 123 -1.36 9.60 -20.67
N TYR A 124 -0.81 10.73 -21.11
CA TYR A 124 0.63 10.99 -20.97
C TYR A 124 1.04 11.12 -19.50
N LEU A 125 0.24 11.79 -18.66
CA LEU A 125 0.52 11.86 -17.22
C LEU A 125 0.51 10.48 -16.56
N LEU A 126 -0.44 9.62 -16.93
CA LEU A 126 -0.50 8.24 -16.43
C LEU A 126 0.72 7.42 -16.83
N ILE A 127 1.15 7.53 -18.08
CA ILE A 127 2.36 6.85 -18.57
C ILE A 127 3.61 7.42 -17.88
N SER A 128 3.72 8.74 -17.77
CA SER A 128 4.83 9.40 -17.06
C SER A 128 4.92 8.95 -15.61
N PHE A 129 3.78 8.89 -14.90
CA PHE A 129 3.75 8.39 -13.53
C PHE A 129 4.18 6.92 -13.46
N HIS A 130 3.70 6.07 -14.36
CA HIS A 130 4.12 4.67 -14.40
C HIS A 130 5.63 4.52 -14.64
N LEU A 131 6.22 5.31 -15.55
CA LEU A 131 7.66 5.30 -15.78
C LEU A 131 8.45 5.73 -14.53
N ILE A 132 7.94 6.69 -13.76
CA ILE A 132 8.53 7.08 -12.47
C ILE A 132 8.42 5.93 -11.45
N ILE A 133 7.29 5.23 -11.38
CA ILE A 133 7.15 4.04 -10.54
C ILE A 133 8.18 2.97 -10.93
N ILE A 134 8.32 2.65 -12.22
CA ILE A 134 9.34 1.69 -12.70
C ILE A 134 10.75 2.12 -12.26
N LEU A 135 11.09 3.41 -12.46
CA LEU A 135 12.40 3.95 -12.10
C LEU A 135 12.66 3.88 -10.59
N THR A 136 11.69 4.29 -9.77
CA THR A 136 11.81 4.32 -8.30
C THR A 136 11.80 2.91 -7.69
N VAL A 137 11.10 1.95 -8.29
CA VAL A 137 11.19 0.53 -7.93
C VAL A 137 12.59 -0.01 -8.23
N ALA A 138 13.15 0.27 -9.41
CA ALA A 138 14.51 -0.14 -9.75
C ALA A 138 15.56 0.46 -8.81
N ILE A 139 15.45 1.76 -8.50
CA ILE A 139 16.31 2.43 -7.51
C ILE A 139 16.17 1.77 -6.14
N GLY A 140 14.93 1.49 -5.74
CA GLY A 140 14.64 0.87 -4.47
C GLY A 140 15.27 -0.52 -4.32
N ILE A 141 15.09 -1.40 -5.31
CA ILE A 141 15.71 -2.73 -5.33
C ILE A 141 17.23 -2.61 -5.29
N SER A 142 17.81 -1.71 -6.09
CA SER A 142 19.26 -1.50 -6.14
C SER A 142 19.82 -1.06 -4.78
N ARG A 143 19.14 -0.15 -4.09
CA ARG A 143 19.49 0.34 -2.75
C ARG A 143 19.33 -0.74 -1.69
N ASN A 144 18.25 -1.52 -1.74
CA ASN A 144 18.03 -2.65 -0.84
C ASN A 144 19.12 -3.71 -0.98
N LEU A 145 19.46 -4.10 -2.21
CA LEU A 145 20.55 -5.04 -2.50
C LEU A 145 21.89 -4.52 -1.98
N TYR A 146 22.18 -3.24 -2.18
CA TYR A 146 23.40 -2.61 -1.65
C TYR A 146 23.43 -2.61 -0.11
N GLN A 147 22.32 -2.24 0.53
CA GLN A 147 22.16 -2.27 2.00
C GLN A 147 22.38 -3.69 2.55
N ALA A 148 21.81 -4.69 1.88
CA ALA A 148 21.98 -6.11 2.21
C ALA A 148 23.37 -6.67 1.86
N ALA A 149 24.20 -5.93 1.12
CA ALA A 149 25.44 -6.44 0.52
C ALA A 149 25.21 -7.71 -0.35
N SER A 150 24.09 -7.73 -1.07
CA SER A 150 23.71 -8.77 -2.03
C SER A 150 23.98 -8.33 -3.46
N ALA A 151 24.59 -9.21 -4.25
CA ALA A 151 24.75 -8.98 -5.67
C ALA A 151 23.40 -9.09 -6.38
N PHE A 152 23.19 -8.27 -7.42
CA PHE A 152 22.05 -8.46 -8.30
C PHE A 152 22.16 -9.81 -9.01
N SER A 153 21.07 -10.58 -9.01
CA SER A 153 20.97 -11.85 -9.71
C SER A 153 19.70 -11.85 -10.55
N LEU A 154 19.85 -12.13 -11.85
CA LEU A 154 18.70 -12.26 -12.75
C LEU A 154 17.79 -13.41 -12.32
N GLN A 155 18.36 -14.52 -11.83
CA GLN A 155 17.60 -15.65 -11.28
C GLN A 155 16.82 -15.24 -10.03
N GLY A 156 17.43 -14.44 -9.14
CA GLY A 156 16.76 -13.87 -7.97
C GLY A 156 15.59 -12.98 -8.37
N LEU A 157 15.75 -12.11 -9.37
CA LEU A 157 14.66 -11.29 -9.90
C LEU A 157 13.48 -12.16 -10.38
N PHE A 158 13.73 -13.18 -11.21
CA PHE A 158 12.67 -14.06 -11.70
C PHE A 158 12.00 -14.87 -10.60
N HIS A 159 12.77 -15.35 -9.62
CA HIS A 159 12.22 -16.04 -8.46
C HIS A 159 11.27 -15.11 -7.66
N ASN A 160 11.66 -13.86 -7.42
CA ASN A 160 10.80 -12.88 -6.77
C ASN A 160 9.57 -12.52 -7.61
N LEU A 161 9.67 -12.49 -8.94
CA LEU A 161 8.50 -12.29 -9.82
C LEU A 161 7.51 -13.47 -9.73
N ILE A 162 7.99 -14.70 -9.62
CA ILE A 162 7.14 -15.89 -9.39
C ILE A 162 6.45 -15.80 -8.02
N ASN A 163 7.18 -15.33 -7.00
CA ASN A 163 6.73 -15.26 -5.61
C ASN A 163 6.23 -13.88 -5.18
N ILE A 164 5.90 -13.00 -6.12
CA ILE A 164 5.62 -11.57 -5.88
C ILE A 164 4.50 -11.29 -4.87
N ARG A 165 3.58 -12.25 -4.69
CA ARG A 165 2.46 -12.16 -3.73
C ARG A 165 2.84 -12.52 -2.30
N TYR A 166 3.94 -13.24 -2.15
CA TYR A 166 4.49 -13.69 -0.87
C TYR A 166 5.70 -12.88 -0.46
N ALA A 167 6.09 -11.89 -1.27
CA ALA A 167 7.15 -10.97 -0.91
C ALA A 167 6.78 -10.28 0.42
N GLY A 168 7.61 -10.51 1.44
CA GLY A 168 7.53 -9.84 2.71
C GLY A 168 7.94 -8.39 2.57
N LEU A 169 7.40 -7.51 3.43
CA LEU A 169 7.67 -6.05 3.42
C LEU A 169 9.16 -5.69 3.54
N TYR A 170 9.94 -6.67 3.99
CA TYR A 170 11.34 -6.60 4.26
C TYR A 170 12.20 -7.03 3.06
N ASP A 171 11.65 -7.81 2.13
CA ASP A 171 12.43 -8.37 1.03
C ASP A 171 13.06 -7.30 0.13
N ASP A 172 14.25 -7.55 -0.39
CA ASP A 172 14.96 -6.60 -1.26
C ASP A 172 14.17 -6.27 -2.53
N TYR A 173 13.42 -7.25 -3.02
CA TYR A 173 12.58 -7.17 -4.21
C TYR A 173 11.10 -6.89 -3.89
N PHE A 174 10.73 -6.61 -2.63
CA PHE A 174 9.38 -6.19 -2.29
C PHE A 174 8.82 -5.07 -3.19
N PRO A 175 9.60 -4.06 -3.62
CA PRO A 175 9.16 -3.05 -4.58
C PRO A 175 8.55 -3.60 -5.89
N LEU A 176 8.85 -4.84 -6.29
CA LEU A 176 8.20 -5.48 -7.44
C LEU A 176 6.69 -5.63 -7.21
N ARG A 177 6.24 -5.94 -5.99
CA ARG A 177 4.80 -6.06 -5.65
C ARG A 177 4.06 -4.77 -5.97
N ASP A 178 4.63 -3.63 -5.60
CA ASP A 178 4.09 -2.32 -5.94
C ASP A 178 4.14 -2.07 -7.45
N LEU A 179 5.23 -2.41 -8.14
CA LEU A 179 5.28 -2.31 -9.61
C LEU A 179 4.15 -3.10 -10.26
N PHE A 180 3.89 -4.31 -9.80
CA PHE A 180 2.82 -5.17 -10.31
C PHE A 180 1.43 -4.55 -10.11
N ILE A 181 1.15 -4.06 -8.90
CA ILE A 181 -0.11 -3.38 -8.57
C ILE A 181 -0.28 -2.12 -9.43
N PHE A 182 0.72 -1.24 -9.47
CA PHE A 182 0.66 0.02 -10.22
C PHE A 182 0.56 -0.21 -11.74
N THR A 183 1.27 -1.22 -12.27
CA THR A 183 1.14 -1.61 -13.68
C THR A 183 -0.29 -2.01 -14.02
N ALA A 184 -0.92 -2.83 -13.17
CA ALA A 184 -2.30 -3.27 -13.37
C ALA A 184 -3.30 -2.10 -13.36
N VAL A 185 -3.26 -1.26 -12.32
CA VAL A 185 -4.24 -0.16 -12.17
C VAL A 185 -4.05 0.95 -13.20
N ILE A 186 -2.81 1.28 -13.57
CA ILE A 186 -2.57 2.31 -14.60
C ILE A 186 -2.99 1.78 -15.98
N THR A 187 -2.67 0.53 -16.30
CA THR A 187 -3.08 -0.09 -17.56
C THR A 187 -4.60 -0.18 -17.67
N LEU A 188 -5.28 -0.55 -16.57
CA LEU A 188 -6.74 -0.53 -16.48
C LEU A 188 -7.28 0.87 -16.76
N SER A 189 -6.79 1.89 -16.03
CA SER A 189 -7.24 3.26 -16.18
C SER A 189 -7.12 3.76 -17.62
N ILE A 190 -5.98 3.49 -18.28
CA ILE A 190 -5.75 3.82 -19.69
C ILE A 190 -6.77 3.13 -20.61
N ARG A 191 -7.09 1.85 -20.39
CA ARG A 191 -8.13 1.15 -21.17
C ARG A 191 -9.51 1.78 -21.01
N LEU A 192 -9.83 2.19 -19.79
CA LEU A 192 -11.14 2.78 -19.49
C LEU A 192 -11.34 4.15 -20.14
N LEU A 193 -10.26 4.93 -20.35
CA LEU A 193 -10.33 6.19 -21.09
C LEU A 193 -10.94 5.98 -22.49
N ALA A 194 -10.67 4.85 -23.14
CA ALA A 194 -11.24 4.53 -24.44
C ALA A 194 -12.63 3.87 -24.33
N LEU A 195 -12.89 3.11 -23.26
CA LEU A 195 -14.10 2.27 -23.14
C LEU A 195 -15.35 3.01 -22.65
N VAL A 196 -15.20 3.91 -21.66
CA VAL A 196 -16.33 4.58 -21.00
C VAL A 196 -16.47 6.01 -21.55
N ARG A 197 -17.44 6.22 -22.44
CA ARG A 197 -17.61 7.51 -23.16
C ARG A 197 -18.90 8.22 -22.85
N THR A 198 -19.97 7.47 -22.62
CA THR A 198 -21.28 8.06 -22.40
C THR A 198 -21.68 8.00 -20.93
N LYS A 199 -22.56 8.90 -20.52
CA LYS A 199 -23.20 8.87 -19.19
C LYS A 199 -23.83 7.51 -18.89
N PHE A 200 -24.49 6.92 -19.88
CA PHE A 200 -25.15 5.63 -19.72
C PHE A 200 -24.15 4.52 -19.40
N GLN A 201 -23.02 4.49 -20.14
CA GLN A 201 -21.93 3.55 -19.88
C GLN A 201 -21.30 3.77 -18.49
N LEU A 202 -21.03 5.02 -18.10
CA LEU A 202 -20.52 5.34 -16.77
C LEU A 202 -21.47 4.83 -15.67
N ASN A 203 -22.76 5.10 -15.82
CA ASN A 203 -23.77 4.70 -14.85
C ASN A 203 -23.87 3.17 -14.74
N GLN A 204 -24.04 2.48 -15.86
CA GLN A 204 -24.28 1.03 -15.86
C GLN A 204 -23.04 0.20 -15.51
N SER A 205 -21.86 0.64 -15.94
CA SER A 205 -20.64 -0.16 -15.78
C SER A 205 -19.85 0.19 -14.53
N ILE A 206 -20.06 1.35 -13.90
CA ILE A 206 -19.26 1.79 -12.75
C ILE A 206 -20.15 2.25 -11.60
N LEU A 207 -20.96 3.30 -11.79
CA LEU A 207 -21.63 3.95 -10.66
C LEU A 207 -22.71 3.07 -10.01
N VAL A 208 -23.57 2.42 -10.80
CA VAL A 208 -24.61 1.52 -10.26
C VAL A 208 -23.99 0.26 -9.62
N PRO A 209 -23.03 -0.43 -10.25
CA PRO A 209 -22.31 -1.53 -9.61
C PRO A 209 -21.61 -1.14 -8.31
N LEU A 210 -20.90 0.00 -8.28
CA LEU A 210 -20.24 0.48 -7.07
C LEU A 210 -21.25 0.87 -5.98
N PHE A 211 -22.37 1.48 -6.35
CA PHE A 211 -23.45 1.78 -5.41
C PHE A 211 -24.03 0.51 -4.80
N ALA A 212 -24.32 -0.51 -5.61
CA ALA A 212 -24.82 -1.80 -5.14
C ALA A 212 -23.82 -2.49 -4.21
N ALA A 213 -22.55 -2.54 -4.59
CA ALA A 213 -21.48 -3.07 -3.73
C ALA A 213 -21.39 -2.31 -2.41
N SER A 214 -21.45 -0.97 -2.45
CA SER A 214 -21.38 -0.11 -1.27
C SER A 214 -22.54 -0.38 -0.31
N VAL A 215 -23.77 -0.49 -0.81
CA VAL A 215 -24.95 -0.80 0.04
C VAL A 215 -24.75 -2.13 0.77
N ILE A 216 -24.28 -3.17 0.07
CA ILE A 216 -24.01 -4.48 0.68
C ILE A 216 -22.93 -4.36 1.76
N ILE A 217 -21.80 -3.72 1.44
CA ILE A 217 -20.66 -3.54 2.35
C ILE A 217 -21.04 -2.76 3.61
N LEU A 218 -21.78 -1.67 3.44
CA LEU A 218 -22.23 -0.81 4.54
C LEU A 218 -23.27 -1.51 5.41
N THR A 219 -24.24 -2.19 4.80
CA THR A 219 -25.26 -2.96 5.54
C THR A 219 -24.61 -4.11 6.30
N TYR A 220 -23.66 -4.82 5.68
CA TYR A 220 -22.93 -5.91 6.32
C TYR A 220 -22.09 -5.41 7.51
N ALA A 221 -21.45 -4.24 7.41
CA ALA A 221 -20.72 -3.65 8.52
C ALA A 221 -21.64 -3.32 9.71
N VAL A 222 -22.81 -2.72 9.43
CA VAL A 222 -23.82 -2.43 10.45
C VAL A 222 -24.33 -3.71 11.09
N TYR A 223 -24.67 -4.72 10.28
CA TYR A 223 -25.06 -6.04 10.75
C TYR A 223 -24.00 -6.64 11.67
N SER A 224 -22.74 -6.69 11.22
CA SER A 224 -21.61 -7.23 11.97
C SER A 224 -21.43 -6.53 13.32
N LYS A 225 -21.56 -5.20 13.35
CA LYS A 225 -21.49 -4.41 14.58
C LYS A 225 -22.62 -4.73 15.56
N ILE A 226 -23.84 -4.94 15.07
CA ILE A 226 -25.02 -5.23 15.90
C ILE A 226 -24.96 -6.65 16.45
N THR A 227 -24.61 -7.63 15.62
CA THR A 227 -24.65 -9.05 16.01
C THR A 227 -23.36 -9.52 16.67
N GLY A 228 -22.27 -8.78 16.50
CA GLY A 228 -20.92 -9.24 16.82
C GLY A 228 -20.39 -10.30 15.86
N VAL A 229 -21.16 -10.67 14.82
CA VAL A 229 -20.80 -11.70 13.85
C VAL A 229 -20.15 -11.05 12.64
N GLY A 230 -18.82 -11.05 12.62
CA GLY A 230 -18.02 -10.67 11.46
C GLY A 230 -16.55 -10.98 11.66
N TYR A 231 -15.74 -10.52 10.71
CA TYR A 231 -14.30 -10.73 10.74
C TYR A 231 -13.60 -9.45 11.19
N ASN A 232 -12.69 -9.59 12.16
CA ASN A 232 -11.68 -8.60 12.51
C ASN A 232 -10.29 -9.15 12.14
N ARG A 233 -9.29 -8.27 12.08
CA ARG A 233 -7.88 -8.62 11.79
C ARG A 233 -7.36 -9.78 12.65
N ASP A 234 -7.88 -9.91 13.87
CA ASP A 234 -7.45 -10.91 14.86
C ASP A 234 -8.33 -12.16 14.91
N GLY A 235 -9.32 -12.30 14.00
CA GLY A 235 -10.19 -13.47 13.90
C GLY A 235 -11.67 -13.14 13.78
N ALA A 236 -12.52 -14.16 13.91
CA ALA A 236 -13.99 -14.07 13.88
C ALA A 236 -14.57 -13.48 15.19
N GLU A 237 -14.00 -12.38 15.66
CA GLU A 237 -14.48 -11.61 16.80
C GLU A 237 -15.18 -10.34 16.32
N PHE A 238 -15.73 -9.52 17.24
CA PHE A 238 -16.46 -8.26 16.98
C PHE A 238 -15.76 -7.30 15.99
N GLY A 239 -15.87 -7.57 14.69
CA GLY A 239 -15.16 -6.88 13.62
C GLY A 239 -16.06 -5.97 12.83
N VAL A 240 -15.65 -4.70 12.67
CA VAL A 240 -16.43 -3.66 11.97
C VAL A 240 -15.87 -3.28 10.60
N ASN A 241 -14.83 -3.99 10.14
CA ASN A 241 -14.08 -3.60 8.95
C ASN A 241 -14.76 -4.06 7.64
N SER A 242 -15.91 -4.74 7.73
CA SER A 242 -16.60 -5.34 6.58
C SER A 242 -15.61 -6.18 5.78
N PHE A 243 -15.60 -6.08 4.45
CA PHE A 243 -14.70 -6.81 3.57
C PHE A 243 -13.27 -6.23 3.45
N PHE A 244 -12.91 -5.22 4.22
CA PHE A 244 -11.58 -4.59 4.17
C PHE A 244 -10.67 -5.06 5.31
N PRO A 245 -9.35 -5.21 5.07
CA PRO A 245 -8.39 -5.64 6.09
C PRO A 245 -8.05 -4.55 7.11
N ASP A 246 -8.39 -3.30 6.79
CA ASP A 246 -8.05 -2.14 7.58
C ASP A 246 -9.30 -1.28 7.82
N LEU A 247 -9.45 -0.84 9.07
CA LEU A 247 -10.58 -0.01 9.50
C LEU A 247 -10.53 1.38 8.86
N HIS A 248 -9.34 1.91 8.55
CA HIS A 248 -9.21 3.20 7.87
C HIS A 248 -9.54 3.06 6.38
N ALA A 249 -9.25 1.92 5.76
CA ALA A 249 -9.66 1.60 4.40
C ALA A 249 -11.19 1.53 4.27
N TYR A 250 -11.85 0.80 5.18
CA TYR A 250 -13.31 0.78 5.25
C TYR A 250 -13.91 2.17 5.52
N GLY A 251 -13.40 2.90 6.52
CA GLY A 251 -13.87 4.25 6.85
C GLY A 251 -13.69 5.23 5.70
N GLY A 252 -12.57 5.15 4.97
CA GLY A 252 -12.32 5.95 3.76
C GLY A 252 -13.26 5.60 2.60
N TYR A 253 -13.56 4.31 2.41
CA TYR A 253 -14.54 3.85 1.42
C TYR A 253 -15.95 4.34 1.74
N ALA A 254 -16.39 4.21 2.99
CA ALA A 254 -17.67 4.71 3.46
C ALA A 254 -17.78 6.24 3.33
N LEU A 255 -16.69 6.98 3.57
CA LEU A 255 -16.63 8.42 3.34
C LEU A 255 -16.78 8.77 1.85
N ALA A 256 -16.13 8.03 0.95
CA ALA A 256 -16.32 8.23 -0.49
C ALA A 256 -17.76 7.97 -0.94
N ALA A 257 -18.39 6.92 -0.40
CA ALA A 257 -19.81 6.64 -0.60
C ALA A 257 -20.70 7.79 -0.11
N PHE A 258 -20.43 8.33 1.08
CA PHE A 258 -21.16 9.44 1.67
C PHE A 258 -21.13 10.68 0.76
N VAL A 259 -19.94 11.13 0.36
CA VAL A 259 -19.79 12.34 -0.48
C VAL A 259 -20.42 12.10 -1.87
N GLY A 260 -20.33 10.87 -2.41
CA GLY A 260 -21.01 10.48 -3.64
C GLY A 260 -22.55 10.59 -3.54
N GLY A 261 -23.13 10.19 -2.41
CA GLY A 261 -24.56 10.35 -2.15
C GLY A 261 -24.98 11.82 -2.03
N LEU A 262 -24.18 12.65 -1.33
CA LEU A 262 -24.42 14.09 -1.21
C LEU A 262 -24.51 14.81 -2.56
N TYR A 263 -23.75 14.36 -3.57
CA TYR A 263 -23.83 14.92 -4.92
C TYR A 263 -25.24 14.76 -5.53
N TYR A 264 -25.85 13.58 -5.36
CA TYR A 264 -27.16 13.27 -5.94
C TYR A 264 -28.34 13.87 -5.17
N LEU A 265 -28.11 14.44 -3.97
CA LEU A 265 -29.14 15.22 -3.26
C LEU A 265 -29.58 16.46 -4.06
N ASN A 266 -28.71 16.99 -4.92
CA ASN A 266 -29.01 18.11 -5.81
C ASN A 266 -29.70 17.67 -7.12
N SER A 267 -30.11 16.41 -7.24
CA SER A 267 -30.85 15.92 -8.40
C SER A 267 -32.25 16.55 -8.49
N SER A 268 -32.72 16.80 -9.72
CA SER A 268 -34.09 17.22 -9.98
C SER A 268 -35.11 16.09 -9.74
N ASN A 269 -34.67 14.83 -9.83
CA ASN A 269 -35.53 13.66 -9.61
C ASN A 269 -35.68 13.39 -8.10
N THR A 270 -36.91 13.50 -7.59
CA THR A 270 -37.23 13.31 -6.17
C THR A 270 -36.92 11.91 -5.66
N ILE A 271 -37.21 10.86 -6.44
CA ILE A 271 -36.93 9.47 -6.04
C ILE A 271 -35.41 9.28 -5.89
N LEU A 272 -34.63 9.75 -6.88
CA LEU A 272 -33.17 9.63 -6.82
C LEU A 272 -32.59 10.39 -5.61
N ARG A 273 -33.14 11.55 -5.28
CA ARG A 273 -32.75 12.32 -4.10
C ARG A 273 -33.05 11.59 -2.79
N ILE A 274 -34.21 10.94 -2.67
CA ILE A 274 -34.55 10.14 -1.49
C ILE A 274 -33.59 8.96 -1.36
N ILE A 275 -33.34 8.22 -2.45
CA ILE A 275 -32.39 7.11 -2.47
C ILE A 275 -30.98 7.60 -2.10
N ALA A 276 -30.54 8.73 -2.66
CA ALA A 276 -29.24 9.32 -2.36
C ALA A 276 -29.11 9.77 -0.89
N GLY A 277 -30.18 10.31 -0.30
CA GLY A 277 -30.25 10.66 1.12
C GLY A 277 -30.16 9.44 2.02
N ALA A 278 -30.95 8.40 1.75
CA ALA A 278 -30.90 7.13 2.48
C ALA A 278 -29.51 6.48 2.38
N TYR A 279 -28.93 6.48 1.19
CA TYR A 279 -27.57 5.97 0.94
C TYR A 279 -26.50 6.77 1.67
N SER A 280 -26.57 8.10 1.64
CA SER A 280 -25.64 8.96 2.38
C SER A 280 -25.76 8.72 3.88
N LEU A 281 -26.98 8.58 4.42
CA LEU A 281 -27.19 8.27 5.83
C LEU A 281 -26.56 6.92 6.20
N LEU A 282 -26.79 5.87 5.39
CA LEU A 282 -26.18 4.56 5.57
C LEU A 282 -24.65 4.62 5.53
N ALA A 283 -24.09 5.40 4.59
CA ALA A 283 -22.64 5.60 4.47
C ALA A 283 -22.05 6.35 5.68
N ALA A 284 -22.75 7.38 6.19
CA ALA A 284 -22.37 8.09 7.41
C ALA A 284 -22.39 7.16 8.64
N VAL A 285 -23.42 6.31 8.77
CA VAL A 285 -23.46 5.26 9.79
C VAL A 285 -22.28 4.32 9.63
N GLY A 286 -21.96 3.88 8.41
CA GLY A 286 -20.78 3.05 8.14
C GLY A 286 -19.47 3.69 8.57
N VAL A 287 -19.29 5.00 8.33
CA VAL A 287 -18.12 5.75 8.82
C VAL A 287 -18.05 5.69 10.35
N VAL A 288 -19.16 5.86 11.06
CA VAL A 288 -19.16 5.77 12.53
C VAL A 288 -18.90 4.35 13.00
N VAL A 289 -19.51 3.35 12.37
CA VAL A 289 -19.30 1.92 12.65
C VAL A 289 -17.84 1.52 12.51
N SER A 290 -17.13 2.09 11.51
CA SER A 290 -15.68 1.84 11.31
C SER A 290 -14.82 2.13 12.55
N SER A 291 -15.33 2.96 13.49
CA SER A 291 -14.61 3.40 14.68
C SER A 291 -13.29 4.14 14.37
N SER A 292 -13.07 4.53 13.11
CA SER A 292 -11.96 5.34 12.66
C SER A 292 -12.21 6.80 13.07
N ARG A 293 -11.54 7.23 14.15
CA ARG A 293 -11.59 8.61 14.68
C ARG A 293 -11.44 9.66 13.58
N PHE A 294 -10.49 9.41 12.68
CA PHE A 294 -10.22 10.31 11.57
C PHE A 294 -11.35 10.35 10.54
N SER A 295 -11.88 9.19 10.14
CA SER A 295 -12.97 9.14 9.17
C SER A 295 -14.21 9.88 9.68
N ILE A 296 -14.46 9.83 10.99
CA ILE A 296 -15.51 10.62 11.66
C ILE A 296 -15.23 12.13 11.56
N VAL A 297 -14.02 12.59 11.85
CA VAL A 297 -13.65 14.01 11.69
C VAL A 297 -13.84 14.47 10.25
N MET A 298 -13.43 13.66 9.27
CA MET A 298 -13.59 13.98 7.84
C MET A 298 -15.04 13.94 7.37
N LEU A 299 -15.88 13.09 7.97
CA LEU A 299 -17.32 13.11 7.77
C LEU A 299 -17.91 14.45 8.23
N LEU A 300 -17.57 14.90 9.44
CA LEU A 300 -18.04 16.19 9.98
C LEU A 300 -17.56 17.36 9.10
N LEU A 301 -16.30 17.34 8.66
CA LEU A 301 -15.76 18.35 7.75
C LEU A 301 -16.49 18.34 6.40
N SER A 302 -16.80 17.16 5.85
CA SER A 302 -17.55 17.01 4.59
C SER A 302 -18.97 17.57 4.71
N ILE A 303 -19.65 17.32 5.85
CA ILE A 303 -20.96 17.89 6.16
C ILE A 303 -20.88 19.42 6.22
N LEU A 304 -19.86 19.97 6.91
CA LEU A 304 -19.67 21.42 7.04
C LEU A 304 -19.42 22.09 5.68
N ILE A 305 -18.53 21.51 4.86
CA ILE A 305 -18.24 22.01 3.51
C ILE A 305 -19.52 21.99 2.65
N TYR A 306 -20.29 20.90 2.72
CA TYR A 306 -21.55 20.78 1.99
C TYR A 306 -22.58 21.81 2.45
N LEU A 307 -22.70 22.05 3.76
CA LEU A 307 -23.56 23.10 4.33
C LEU A 307 -23.18 24.49 3.80
N VAL A 308 -21.89 24.84 3.83
CA VAL A 308 -21.40 26.14 3.32
C VAL A 308 -21.69 26.29 1.82
N PHE A 309 -21.44 25.24 1.04
CA PHE A 309 -21.78 25.21 -0.39
C PHE A 309 -23.28 25.41 -0.62
N PHE A 310 -24.11 24.72 0.16
CA PHE A 310 -25.56 24.80 0.08
C PHE A 310 -26.09 26.21 0.42
N ILE A 311 -25.59 26.84 1.50
CA ILE A 311 -25.94 28.21 1.88
C ILE A 311 -25.57 29.20 0.77
N LYS A 312 -24.37 29.07 0.19
CA LYS A 312 -23.90 29.95 -0.88
C LYS A 312 -24.68 29.82 -2.18
N THR A 313 -25.21 28.64 -2.48
CA THR A 313 -25.92 28.39 -3.74
C THR A 313 -27.37 28.85 -3.73
N LYS A 314 -27.88 29.46 -2.63
CA LYS A 314 -29.26 29.98 -2.50
C LYS A 314 -30.32 29.01 -3.00
N SER A 315 -30.15 27.72 -2.71
CA SER A 315 -31.13 26.70 -3.08
C SER A 315 -32.48 27.00 -2.41
N GLU A 316 -33.56 26.98 -3.17
CA GLU A 316 -34.93 27.28 -2.72
C GLU A 316 -35.48 26.31 -1.66
N LYS A 317 -34.72 25.28 -1.26
CA LYS A 317 -35.18 24.18 -0.39
C LYS A 317 -34.30 23.95 0.85
N PRO A 318 -34.05 24.97 1.70
CA PRO A 318 -33.12 24.85 2.82
C PRO A 318 -33.56 23.86 3.92
N LEU A 319 -34.87 23.67 4.10
CA LEU A 319 -35.41 22.87 5.19
C LEU A 319 -35.06 21.38 5.09
N LEU A 320 -35.14 20.79 3.89
CA LEU A 320 -34.85 19.36 3.70
C LEU A 320 -33.37 19.05 3.93
N THR A 321 -32.48 19.92 3.44
CA THR A 321 -31.03 19.78 3.64
C THR A 321 -30.66 19.96 5.11
N PHE A 322 -31.27 20.94 5.79
CA PHE A 322 -31.04 21.15 7.22
C PHE A 322 -31.55 19.95 8.04
N ALA A 323 -32.74 19.44 7.74
CA ALA A 323 -33.29 18.25 8.38
C ALA A 323 -32.39 17.02 8.17
N PHE A 324 -31.86 16.83 6.96
CA PHE A 324 -30.92 15.76 6.65
C PHE A 324 -29.61 15.90 7.45
N ILE A 325 -29.03 17.10 7.49
CA ILE A 325 -27.80 17.36 8.26
C ILE A 325 -28.03 17.17 9.75
N ALA A 326 -29.15 17.66 10.28
CA ALA A 326 -29.54 17.45 11.66
C ALA A 326 -29.71 15.96 11.98
N LEU A 327 -30.33 15.19 11.08
CA LEU A 327 -30.49 13.75 11.22
C LEU A 327 -29.15 13.01 11.21
N VAL A 328 -28.25 13.33 10.27
CA VAL A 328 -26.91 12.75 10.22
C VAL A 328 -26.10 13.12 11.46
N GLY A 329 -26.16 14.38 11.89
CA GLY A 329 -25.50 14.86 13.10
C GLY A 329 -26.02 14.19 14.36
N LEU A 330 -27.34 14.04 14.49
CA LEU A 330 -27.98 13.35 15.61
C LEU A 330 -27.63 11.85 15.60
N ALA A 331 -27.70 11.19 14.45
CA ALA A 331 -27.31 9.79 14.31
C ALA A 331 -25.84 9.60 14.70
N ALA A 332 -24.94 10.44 14.19
CA ALA A 332 -23.53 10.40 14.57
C ALA A 332 -23.35 10.62 16.08
N ALA A 333 -24.04 11.58 16.70
CA ALA A 333 -23.95 11.83 18.14
C ALA A 333 -24.44 10.65 18.99
N ILE A 334 -25.59 10.07 18.64
CA ILE A 334 -26.14 8.88 19.34
C ILE A 334 -25.17 7.71 19.22
N LEU A 335 -24.67 7.44 18.01
CA LEU A 335 -23.77 6.33 17.75
C LEU A 335 -22.41 6.53 18.44
N LEU A 336 -21.89 7.75 18.49
CA LEU A 336 -20.66 8.08 19.23
C LEU A 336 -20.83 7.86 20.73
N ASN A 337 -21.99 8.20 21.28
CA ASN A 337 -22.26 8.00 22.71
C ASN A 337 -22.50 6.53 23.06
N HIS A 338 -23.13 5.76 22.17
CA HIS A 338 -23.51 4.39 22.45
C HIS A 338 -22.42 3.35 22.11
N TRP A 339 -21.61 3.61 21.09
CA TRP A 339 -20.57 2.67 20.60
C TRP A 339 -19.15 3.17 20.80
N GLY A 340 -18.98 4.32 21.46
CA GLY A 340 -17.70 4.97 21.68
C GLY A 340 -16.92 4.45 22.89
N ASP A 341 -16.54 3.17 22.93
CA ASP A 341 -15.55 2.67 23.91
C ASP A 341 -14.16 3.34 23.74
N ARG A 342 -13.95 4.10 22.66
CA ARG A 342 -12.65 4.67 22.28
C ARG A 342 -12.46 6.14 22.63
N ASP A 343 -13.31 6.71 23.48
CA ASP A 343 -13.03 7.97 24.19
C ASP A 343 -12.60 9.14 23.26
N LEU A 344 -13.13 9.21 22.01
CA LEU A 344 -12.70 10.21 21.00
C LEU A 344 -12.68 11.63 21.57
N PHE A 345 -13.76 12.01 22.27
CA PHE A 345 -13.86 13.33 22.90
C PHE A 345 -12.85 13.52 24.03
N ARG A 346 -12.49 12.46 24.77
CA ARG A 346 -11.46 12.51 25.80
C ARG A 346 -10.08 12.77 25.19
N TYR A 347 -9.72 12.08 24.11
CA TYR A 347 -8.46 12.32 23.39
C TYR A 347 -8.42 13.73 22.76
N LEU A 348 -9.50 14.17 22.11
CA LEU A 348 -9.58 15.53 21.57
C LEU A 348 -9.51 16.60 22.68
N ALA A 349 -10.09 16.33 23.86
CA ALA A 349 -9.99 17.21 25.01
C ALA A 349 -8.59 17.22 25.66
N GLN A 350 -7.74 16.23 25.38
CA GLN A 350 -6.33 16.21 25.78
C GLN A 350 -5.45 17.05 24.86
N VAL A 351 -5.79 17.21 23.58
CA VAL A 351 -5.01 18.00 22.62
C VAL A 351 -4.67 19.41 23.13
N PRO A 352 -5.63 20.25 23.59
CA PRO A 352 -5.30 21.57 24.14
C PRO A 352 -4.62 21.52 25.52
N LYS A 353 -4.61 20.36 26.20
CA LYS A 353 -3.98 20.16 27.51
C LYS A 353 -2.55 19.61 27.42
N ALA A 354 -2.13 19.15 26.23
CA ALA A 354 -0.81 18.58 26.01
C ALA A 354 0.26 19.64 26.28
N LYS A 355 1.19 19.33 27.19
CA LYS A 355 2.31 20.20 27.57
C LYS A 355 3.59 19.88 26.81
N SER A 356 3.65 18.73 26.16
CA SER A 356 4.80 18.25 25.39
C SER A 356 4.37 17.75 24.01
N PHE A 357 5.33 17.65 23.08
CA PHE A 357 5.09 17.07 21.76
C PHE A 357 4.68 15.60 21.84
N ALA A 358 5.27 14.82 22.77
CA ALA A 358 4.90 13.43 23.01
C ALA A 358 3.43 13.31 23.43
N GLU A 359 2.97 14.10 24.41
CA GLU A 359 1.56 14.13 24.82
C GLU A 359 0.62 14.54 23.68
N PHE A 360 1.01 15.54 22.88
CA PHE A 360 0.26 15.98 21.71
C PHE A 360 0.18 14.88 20.64
N SER A 361 1.28 14.17 20.42
CA SER A 361 1.38 13.06 19.48
C SER A 361 0.47 11.92 19.91
N THR A 362 0.56 11.48 21.17
CA THR A 362 -0.29 10.42 21.73
C THR A 362 -1.78 10.81 21.71
N ALA A 363 -2.13 12.07 22.00
CA ALA A 363 -3.50 12.56 21.88
C ALA A 363 -4.06 12.46 20.45
N LEU A 364 -3.18 12.50 19.45
CA LEU A 364 -3.48 12.34 18.02
C LEU A 364 -3.07 10.97 17.47
N SER A 365 -2.91 9.96 18.34
CA SER A 365 -2.57 8.59 17.97
C SER A 365 -1.24 8.48 17.21
N ASP A 366 -0.22 9.18 17.71
CA ASP A 366 1.18 9.21 17.29
C ASP A 366 1.45 9.76 15.88
N ARG A 367 0.41 10.20 15.18
CA ARG A 367 0.48 10.71 13.81
C ARG A 367 1.36 11.95 13.62
N PRO A 368 1.41 12.93 14.54
CA PRO A 368 2.35 14.03 14.42
C PRO A 368 3.81 13.57 14.38
N ASP A 369 4.18 12.59 15.21
CA ASP A 369 5.52 12.00 15.20
C ASP A 369 5.79 11.26 13.88
N ILE A 370 4.86 10.39 13.47
CA ILE A 370 4.92 9.69 12.18
C ILE A 370 5.12 10.66 11.01
N PHE A 371 4.35 11.76 10.96
CA PHE A 371 4.46 12.74 9.87
C PHE A 371 5.78 13.50 9.91
N ARG A 372 6.27 13.85 11.11
CA ARG A 372 7.59 14.45 11.29
C ARG A 372 8.66 13.52 10.71
N SER A 373 8.64 12.23 11.06
CA SER A 373 9.56 11.23 10.53
C SER A 373 9.50 11.10 9.01
N VAL A 374 8.30 11.11 8.41
CA VAL A 374 8.17 11.05 6.94
C VAL A 374 8.86 12.24 6.28
N ILE A 375 8.74 13.45 6.85
CA ILE A 375 9.42 14.65 6.34
C ILE A 375 10.94 14.55 6.54
N VAL A 376 11.40 14.02 7.67
CA VAL A 376 12.83 13.74 7.91
C VAL A 376 13.36 12.78 6.85
N MET A 377 12.70 11.64 6.64
CA MET A 377 13.09 10.64 5.63
C MET A 377 13.06 11.21 4.20
N TYR A 378 12.02 12.00 3.86
CA TYR A 378 11.92 12.70 2.57
C TYR A 378 13.07 13.69 2.36
N SER A 379 13.46 14.45 3.40
CA SER A 379 14.52 15.46 3.29
C SER A 379 15.90 14.87 2.93
N GLN A 380 16.11 13.57 3.19
CA GLN A 380 17.34 12.87 2.83
C GLN A 380 17.40 12.50 1.34
N TYR A 381 16.24 12.33 0.69
CA TYR A 381 16.11 11.94 -0.72
C TYR A 381 14.98 12.71 -1.42
N PRO A 382 15.08 14.05 -1.57
CA PRO A 382 13.95 14.89 -1.94
C PRO A 382 13.50 14.79 -3.40
N ILE A 383 14.33 14.30 -4.33
CA ILE A 383 14.05 14.32 -5.77
C ILE A 383 13.32 13.05 -6.23
N LEU A 384 13.93 11.87 -6.06
CA LEU A 384 13.38 10.58 -6.46
C LEU A 384 12.87 9.75 -5.28
N GLY A 385 13.04 10.22 -4.05
CA GLY A 385 12.56 9.52 -2.85
C GLY A 385 13.42 8.31 -2.50
N LEU A 386 12.92 7.52 -1.55
CA LEU A 386 13.55 6.27 -1.10
C LEU A 386 13.53 5.16 -2.15
N GLY A 387 12.53 5.17 -3.02
CA GLY A 387 12.13 4.05 -3.86
C GLY A 387 10.71 3.59 -3.50
N LYS A 388 9.88 3.28 -4.49
CA LYS A 388 8.49 2.87 -4.27
C LYS A 388 8.43 1.56 -3.46
N GLY A 389 7.58 1.53 -2.43
CA GLY A 389 7.37 0.34 -1.60
C GLY A 389 8.41 0.13 -0.50
N ILE A 390 9.31 1.09 -0.28
CA ILE A 390 10.42 0.96 0.66
C ILE A 390 10.17 1.68 1.99
N PHE A 391 9.14 2.53 2.08
CA PHE A 391 8.88 3.32 3.29
C PHE A 391 8.79 2.44 4.55
N TYR A 392 7.98 1.38 4.50
CA TYR A 392 7.78 0.47 5.63
C TYR A 392 9.12 -0.08 6.14
N ARG A 393 9.90 -0.68 5.24
CA ARG A 393 11.22 -1.26 5.55
C ARG A 393 12.19 -0.25 6.15
N GLN A 394 12.23 0.98 5.63
CA GLN A 394 13.22 1.96 6.09
C GLN A 394 12.76 2.73 7.33
N SER A 395 11.46 2.80 7.57
CA SER A 395 10.90 3.45 8.75
C SER A 395 11.30 2.74 10.05
N SER A 396 11.53 1.42 10.00
CA SER A 396 11.96 0.63 11.17
C SER A 396 13.34 1.03 11.71
N PHE A 397 14.14 1.78 10.94
CA PHE A 397 15.43 2.27 11.39
C PHE A 397 15.30 3.57 12.18
N GLY A 398 15.34 3.48 13.52
CA GLY A 398 15.18 4.65 14.40
C GLY A 398 16.17 5.79 14.14
N GLU A 399 17.43 5.48 13.80
CA GLU A 399 18.44 6.48 13.40
C GLU A 399 18.07 7.22 12.10
N PHE A 400 17.21 6.64 11.27
CA PHE A 400 16.76 7.22 10.01
C PHE A 400 15.39 7.88 10.12
N SER A 401 14.44 7.23 10.80
CA SER A 401 13.09 7.74 10.97
C SER A 401 12.97 8.77 12.10
N ASP A 402 13.91 8.78 13.05
CA ASP A 402 13.87 9.65 14.24
C ASP A 402 12.53 9.54 15.00
N SER A 403 12.04 8.30 15.18
CA SER A 403 10.77 8.01 15.84
C SER A 403 10.77 6.67 16.58
N ASP A 404 10.38 6.74 17.85
CA ASP A 404 10.17 5.58 18.73
C ASP A 404 8.96 4.75 18.28
N PHE A 405 7.95 5.38 17.68
CA PHE A 405 6.78 4.69 17.13
C PHE A 405 7.23 3.65 16.10
N PHE A 406 8.04 4.07 15.13
CA PHE A 406 8.50 3.14 14.10
C PHE A 406 9.54 2.16 14.62
N ALA A 407 10.57 2.62 15.32
CA ALA A 407 11.70 1.75 15.66
C ALA A 407 11.48 0.90 16.91
N GLY A 408 10.80 1.43 17.93
CA GLY A 408 10.62 0.78 19.22
C GLY A 408 9.35 -0.06 19.33
N ILE A 409 8.23 0.43 18.78
CA ILE A 409 6.91 -0.17 19.02
C ILE A 409 6.51 -1.12 17.88
N TYR A 410 6.57 -0.66 16.63
CA TYR A 410 6.01 -1.39 15.49
C TYR A 410 7.06 -2.11 14.64
N ASN A 411 8.35 -1.80 14.84
CA ASN A 411 9.44 -2.21 13.96
C ASN A 411 9.05 -1.95 12.50
N GLY A 412 8.84 -0.68 12.15
CA GLY A 412 8.38 -0.22 10.84
C GLY A 412 6.86 -0.29 10.66
N GLU A 413 6.32 0.73 10.01
CA GLU A 413 4.89 0.87 9.71
C GLU A 413 4.71 1.79 8.50
N ASN A 414 3.50 1.89 7.95
CA ASN A 414 3.17 2.87 6.93
C ASN A 414 3.06 4.31 7.48
N ALA A 415 3.04 5.31 6.60
CA ALA A 415 3.04 6.71 7.02
C ALA A 415 1.70 7.21 7.62
N HIS A 416 0.65 6.38 7.65
CA HIS A 416 -0.73 6.76 7.98
C HIS A 416 -1.24 8.01 7.23
N ASN A 417 -0.60 8.33 6.10
CA ASN A 417 -0.95 9.38 5.17
C ASN A 417 -0.36 8.98 3.82
N TYR A 418 -1.22 8.53 2.92
CA TYR A 418 -0.78 8.02 1.62
C TYR A 418 -0.01 9.06 0.81
N PHE A 419 -0.39 10.34 0.89
CA PHE A 419 0.27 11.42 0.15
C PHE A 419 1.70 11.66 0.63
N LEU A 420 1.90 11.69 1.95
CA LEU A 420 3.24 11.79 2.54
C LEU A 420 4.09 10.56 2.23
N GLN A 421 3.49 9.37 2.22
CA GLN A 421 4.21 8.15 1.81
C GLN A 421 4.64 8.21 0.34
N ILE A 422 3.76 8.60 -0.58
CA ILE A 422 4.13 8.77 -2.00
C ILE A 422 5.23 9.83 -2.16
N LEU A 423 5.17 10.92 -1.39
CA LEU A 423 6.23 11.93 -1.38
C LEU A 423 7.58 11.36 -0.92
N ALA A 424 7.63 10.62 0.19
CA ALA A 424 8.86 10.03 0.68
C ALA A 424 9.40 8.92 -0.22
N GLU A 425 8.51 8.12 -0.84
CA GLU A 425 8.91 6.98 -1.67
C GLU A 425 9.31 7.38 -3.10
N THR A 426 8.64 8.38 -3.68
CA THR A 426 8.84 8.77 -5.10
C THR A 426 9.47 10.15 -5.27
N GLY A 427 9.72 10.84 -4.16
CA GLY A 427 10.29 12.18 -4.13
C GLY A 427 9.37 13.23 -4.73
N PHE A 428 9.91 14.44 -4.87
CA PHE A 428 9.19 15.57 -5.45
C PHE A 428 8.70 15.27 -6.88
N VAL A 429 9.48 14.53 -7.67
CA VAL A 429 9.16 14.26 -9.08
C VAL A 429 7.93 13.34 -9.19
N GLY A 430 7.94 12.20 -8.51
CA GLY A 430 6.81 11.27 -8.55
C GLY A 430 5.55 11.85 -7.92
N PHE A 431 5.70 12.51 -6.77
CA PHE A 431 4.59 13.17 -6.09
C PHE A 431 3.95 14.28 -6.94
N SER A 432 4.76 15.10 -7.62
CA SER A 432 4.24 16.17 -8.48
C SER A 432 3.42 15.62 -9.64
N VAL A 433 3.92 14.58 -10.32
CA VAL A 433 3.17 13.94 -11.42
C VAL A 433 1.90 13.27 -10.88
N PHE A 434 1.97 12.61 -9.72
CA PHE A 434 0.81 12.03 -9.05
C PHE A 434 -0.26 13.09 -8.76
N CYS A 435 0.08 14.20 -8.08
CA CYS A 435 -0.87 15.28 -7.82
C CYS A 435 -1.43 15.88 -9.11
N PHE A 436 -0.58 16.07 -10.12
CA PHE A 436 -0.98 16.71 -11.36
C PHE A 436 -1.97 15.88 -12.17
N ILE A 437 -1.94 14.54 -12.09
CA ILE A 437 -2.98 13.67 -12.66
C ILE A 437 -4.38 14.09 -12.18
N PHE A 438 -4.53 14.27 -10.87
CA PHE A 438 -5.84 14.55 -10.26
C PHE A 438 -6.24 16.02 -10.38
N VAL A 439 -5.28 16.94 -10.25
CA VAL A 439 -5.53 18.36 -10.54
C VAL A 439 -5.97 18.51 -12.00
N TYR A 440 -5.31 17.81 -12.93
CA TYR A 440 -5.67 17.86 -14.33
C TYR A 440 -7.09 17.34 -14.57
N GLN A 441 -7.42 16.19 -13.97
CA GLN A 441 -8.76 15.61 -14.03
C GLN A 441 -9.83 16.57 -13.47
N ALA A 442 -9.60 17.16 -12.30
CA ALA A 442 -10.59 18.02 -11.63
C ALA A 442 -10.81 19.36 -12.35
N VAL A 443 -9.75 19.93 -12.94
CA VAL A 443 -9.78 21.28 -13.53
C VAL A 443 -10.10 21.24 -15.02
N PHE A 444 -9.45 20.37 -15.79
CA PHE A 444 -9.48 20.43 -17.27
C PHE A 444 -10.42 19.42 -17.92
N LEU A 445 -10.79 18.34 -17.22
CA LEU A 445 -11.77 17.36 -17.72
C LEU A 445 -13.20 17.62 -17.19
N LYS A 446 -13.45 18.81 -16.63
CA LYS A 446 -14.71 19.17 -15.98
C LYS A 446 -15.88 19.22 -16.98
N ASN A 447 -16.72 18.19 -16.93
CA ASN A 447 -18.08 18.15 -17.45
C ASN A 447 -19.05 17.63 -16.36
N ARG A 448 -20.37 17.78 -16.57
CA ARG A 448 -21.40 17.40 -15.57
C ARG A 448 -21.32 15.93 -15.12
N TYR A 449 -20.81 15.02 -15.95
CA TYR A 449 -20.70 13.60 -15.64
C TYR A 449 -19.37 13.25 -14.96
N SER A 450 -18.27 13.89 -15.35
CA SER A 450 -16.99 13.83 -14.65
C SER A 450 -17.05 14.45 -13.25
N GLN A 451 -18.06 15.28 -12.95
CA GLN A 451 -18.21 15.89 -11.62
C GLN A 451 -18.43 14.85 -10.53
N ILE A 452 -19.31 13.85 -10.73
CA ILE A 452 -19.49 12.78 -9.74
C ILE A 452 -18.22 11.96 -9.59
N VAL A 453 -17.51 11.67 -10.69
CA VAL A 453 -16.20 10.99 -10.66
C VAL A 453 -15.21 11.78 -9.81
N THR A 454 -15.09 13.09 -10.04
CA THR A 454 -14.21 13.99 -9.27
C THR A 454 -14.58 13.99 -7.78
N ILE A 455 -15.87 14.01 -7.47
CA ILE A 455 -16.37 14.01 -6.09
C ILE A 455 -16.05 12.69 -5.38
N LEU A 456 -16.19 11.55 -6.07
CA LEU A 456 -15.80 10.26 -5.52
C LEU A 456 -14.29 10.17 -5.30
N ILE A 457 -13.47 10.68 -6.23
CA ILE A 457 -12.01 10.80 -6.06
C ILE A 457 -11.67 11.66 -4.83
N ILE A 458 -12.31 12.81 -4.67
CA ILE A 458 -12.15 13.67 -3.49
C ILE A 458 -12.54 12.90 -2.23
N GLY A 459 -13.64 12.16 -2.24
CA GLY A 459 -14.06 11.32 -1.11
C GLY A 459 -13.00 10.29 -0.71
N ILE A 460 -12.39 9.60 -1.69
CA ILE A 460 -11.27 8.69 -1.45
C ILE A 460 -10.07 9.46 -0.86
N PHE A 461 -9.75 10.64 -1.39
CA PHE A 461 -8.63 11.46 -0.92
C PHE A 461 -8.81 11.95 0.51
N LEU A 462 -10.04 12.36 0.88
CA LEU A 462 -10.37 12.74 2.24
C LEU A 462 -10.12 11.58 3.21
N GLY A 463 -10.37 10.33 2.80
CA GLY A 463 -10.00 9.13 3.57
C GLY A 463 -8.49 8.90 3.75
N ASN A 464 -7.64 9.56 2.96
CA ASN A 464 -6.19 9.36 2.93
C ASN A 464 -5.37 10.55 3.44
N LEU A 465 -5.99 11.69 3.78
CA LEU A 465 -5.28 12.85 4.33
C LEU A 465 -4.68 12.60 5.72
N TYR A 466 -5.23 11.64 6.45
CA TYR A 466 -4.77 11.18 7.76
C TYR A 466 -5.03 9.67 7.84
N GLY A 467 -5.01 8.97 6.72
CA GLY A 467 -5.23 7.55 6.64
C GLY A 467 -4.43 6.98 5.49
N HIS A 468 -4.52 5.67 5.30
CA HIS A 468 -3.75 4.97 4.28
C HIS A 468 -4.62 3.99 3.47
N SER A 469 -5.91 4.31 3.29
CA SER A 469 -6.86 3.48 2.55
C SER A 469 -6.35 3.09 1.15
N LEU A 470 -5.56 3.94 0.49
CA LEU A 470 -4.96 3.70 -0.83
C LEU A 470 -3.77 2.73 -0.83
N LEU A 471 -3.25 2.34 0.34
CA LEU A 471 -2.33 1.20 0.43
C LEU A 471 -3.06 -0.13 0.21
N ILE A 472 -4.38 -0.17 0.48
CA ILE A 472 -5.19 -1.33 0.16
C ILE A 472 -5.44 -1.34 -1.35
N PRO A 473 -4.97 -2.38 -2.08
CA PRO A 473 -5.02 -2.41 -3.54
C PRO A 473 -6.43 -2.17 -4.07
N ASN A 474 -7.46 -2.63 -3.37
CA ASN A 474 -8.85 -2.52 -3.79
C ASN A 474 -9.32 -1.06 -3.90
N ILE A 475 -8.95 -0.20 -2.94
CA ILE A 475 -9.29 1.24 -3.00
C ILE A 475 -8.48 1.94 -4.09
N LEU A 476 -7.21 1.55 -4.25
CA LEU A 476 -6.36 2.03 -5.33
C LEU A 476 -6.96 1.68 -6.71
N VAL A 477 -7.44 0.46 -6.89
CA VAL A 477 -8.12 0.02 -8.12
C VAL A 477 -9.35 0.86 -8.38
N ILE A 478 -10.21 1.08 -7.38
CA ILE A 478 -11.41 1.92 -7.52
C ILE A 478 -11.03 3.34 -7.93
N LEU A 479 -10.00 3.93 -7.32
CA LEU A 479 -9.48 5.24 -7.69
C LEU A 479 -9.09 5.30 -9.17
N PHE A 480 -8.37 4.30 -9.66
CA PHE A 480 -7.92 4.27 -11.07
C PHE A 480 -9.03 3.89 -12.06
N ILE A 481 -10.06 3.13 -11.63
CA ILE A 481 -11.31 2.94 -12.40
C ILE A 481 -12.00 4.29 -12.60
N LEU A 482 -12.18 5.05 -11.51
CA LEU A 482 -12.80 6.38 -11.56
C LEU A 482 -11.98 7.33 -12.44
N LEU A 483 -10.65 7.34 -12.29
CA LEU A 483 -9.77 8.16 -13.12
C LEU A 483 -9.89 7.80 -14.62
N GLY A 484 -9.97 6.51 -14.94
CA GLY A 484 -10.12 6.04 -16.32
C GLY A 484 -11.51 6.35 -16.90
N ALA A 485 -12.52 6.50 -16.03
CA ALA A 485 -13.87 6.89 -16.39
C ALA A 485 -14.08 8.40 -16.48
N ALA A 486 -13.05 9.22 -16.19
CA ALA A 486 -13.15 10.67 -16.24
C ALA A 486 -13.35 11.22 -17.66
N ASN A 487 -13.13 10.41 -18.70
CA ASN A 487 -13.28 10.79 -20.11
C ASN A 487 -14.74 10.73 -20.64
N THR A 488 -15.75 10.77 -19.78
CA THR A 488 -17.14 10.69 -20.22
C THR A 488 -17.58 12.01 -20.83
N GLU A 489 -17.75 12.08 -22.14
CA GLU A 489 -18.13 13.30 -22.83
C GLU A 489 -19.66 13.39 -23.03
N LEU A 490 -20.16 14.63 -23.14
CA LEU A 490 -21.40 14.92 -23.84
C LEU A 490 -21.06 14.99 -25.33
N GLN A 491 -21.77 14.23 -26.13
CA GLN A 491 -21.61 14.15 -27.59
C GLN A 491 -22.08 15.45 -28.29
N ASP A 492 -21.73 16.63 -27.76
CA ASP A 492 -21.97 17.92 -28.41
C ASP A 492 -20.87 18.15 -29.44
N SER A 493 -21.12 17.60 -30.63
CA SER A 493 -20.26 17.60 -31.81
C SER A 493 -19.98 18.99 -32.42
N SER A 494 -20.57 20.06 -31.89
CA SER A 494 -20.60 21.37 -32.56
C SER A 494 -19.49 22.35 -32.17
N ALA A 495 -18.74 22.10 -31.10
CA ALA A 495 -17.64 22.98 -30.70
C ALA A 495 -16.37 22.17 -30.40
N ARG A 496 -15.69 21.70 -31.45
CA ARG A 496 -14.24 21.44 -31.37
C ARG A 496 -13.57 22.78 -31.08
N GLN A 497 -13.53 23.18 -29.81
CA GLN A 497 -12.52 24.10 -29.35
C GLN A 497 -11.21 23.38 -29.59
N GLU A 498 -10.54 23.72 -30.70
CA GLU A 498 -9.10 23.50 -30.77
C GLU A 498 -8.55 24.06 -29.47
N ILE A 499 -7.99 23.19 -28.64
CA ILE A 499 -7.08 23.66 -27.61
C ILE A 499 -5.97 24.28 -28.42
N VAL A 500 -6.07 25.59 -28.65
CA VAL A 500 -5.00 26.38 -29.21
C VAL A 500 -3.92 26.27 -28.16
N TYR A 501 -3.06 25.26 -28.31
CA TYR A 501 -1.74 25.23 -27.71
C TYR A 501 -1.07 26.48 -28.26
N LYS A 502 -1.35 27.63 -27.64
CA LYS A 502 -0.58 28.85 -27.88
C LYS A 502 0.84 28.38 -27.71
N ASN A 503 1.61 28.45 -28.79
CA ASN A 503 2.99 27.99 -28.81
C ASN A 503 3.64 28.56 -27.56
N LEU A 504 3.95 27.68 -26.59
CA LEU A 504 4.64 28.08 -25.37
C LEU A 504 5.80 28.98 -25.81
N SER A 505 5.93 30.18 -25.24
CA SER A 505 6.94 31.12 -25.74
C SER A 505 8.31 30.44 -25.72
N GLN A 506 9.17 30.82 -26.66
CA GLN A 506 10.50 30.22 -26.78
C GLN A 506 11.26 30.23 -25.45
N HIS A 507 11.13 31.32 -24.66
CA HIS A 507 11.69 31.43 -23.31
C HIS A 507 11.17 30.37 -22.34
N TRP A 508 9.85 30.12 -22.29
CA TRP A 508 9.28 29.08 -21.44
C TRP A 508 9.73 27.68 -21.85
N ARG A 509 9.90 27.42 -23.16
CA ARG A 509 10.45 26.13 -23.63
C ARG A 509 11.88 25.92 -23.14
N TYR A 510 12.75 26.93 -23.28
CA TYR A 510 14.13 26.84 -22.78
C TYR A 510 14.18 26.72 -21.26
N PHE A 511 13.32 27.44 -20.54
CA PHE A 511 13.20 27.30 -19.09
C PHE A 511 12.79 25.88 -18.68
N LEU A 512 11.77 25.29 -19.32
CA LEU A 512 11.33 23.92 -19.02
C LEU A 512 12.40 22.88 -19.35
N ILE A 513 13.12 23.05 -20.46
CA ILE A 513 14.25 22.18 -20.83
C ILE A 513 15.35 22.29 -19.76
N ALA A 514 15.76 23.51 -19.41
CA ALA A 514 16.79 23.74 -18.39
C ALA A 514 16.38 23.18 -17.02
N ALA A 515 15.13 23.39 -16.60
CA ALA A 515 14.59 22.84 -15.35
C ALA A 515 14.57 21.31 -15.38
N ALA A 516 14.13 20.69 -16.48
CA ALA A 516 14.15 19.24 -16.63
C ALA A 516 15.58 18.68 -16.62
N THR A 517 16.53 19.34 -17.29
CA THR A 517 17.95 18.95 -17.27
C THR A 517 18.54 19.06 -15.86
N ALA A 518 18.30 20.17 -15.16
CA ALA A 518 18.75 20.35 -13.78
C ALA A 518 18.16 19.28 -12.85
N LEU A 519 16.88 18.96 -13.01
CA LEU A 519 16.20 17.92 -12.25
C LEU A 519 16.79 16.52 -12.50
N ILE A 520 17.12 16.19 -13.75
CA ILE A 520 17.77 14.92 -14.11
C ILE A 520 19.18 14.83 -13.49
N ILE A 521 19.94 15.93 -13.52
CA ILE A 521 21.27 15.99 -12.89
C ILE A 521 21.13 15.77 -11.38
N ALA A 522 20.22 16.51 -10.73
CA ALA A 522 19.97 16.40 -9.30
C ALA A 522 19.52 14.97 -8.90
N ALA A 523 18.60 14.38 -9.66
CA ALA A 523 18.14 13.00 -9.47
C ALA A 523 19.30 12.00 -9.59
N THR A 524 20.17 12.16 -10.59
CA THR A 524 21.33 11.29 -10.78
C THR A 524 22.34 11.42 -9.63
N MET A 525 22.58 12.65 -9.17
CA MET A 525 23.44 12.92 -8.02
C MET A 525 22.85 12.33 -6.72
N GLU A 526 21.55 12.47 -6.48
CA GLU A 526 20.87 11.89 -5.33
C GLU A 526 21.01 10.35 -5.31
N VAL A 527 20.74 9.68 -6.43
CA VAL A 527 20.89 8.22 -6.53
C VAL A 527 22.35 7.83 -6.30
N LYS A 528 23.31 8.48 -6.98
CA LYS A 528 24.74 8.18 -6.82
C LYS A 528 25.22 8.36 -5.37
N THR A 529 24.77 9.41 -4.70
CA THR A 529 25.20 9.73 -3.33
C THR A 529 24.38 9.02 -2.25
N SER A 530 23.31 8.33 -2.61
CA SER A 530 22.48 7.59 -1.65
C SER A 530 23.14 6.31 -1.13
N TYR A 531 24.00 5.68 -1.92
CA TYR A 531 24.74 4.49 -1.52
C TYR A 531 25.78 4.83 -0.46
N GLY A 532 25.79 4.08 0.65
CA GLY A 532 26.72 4.30 1.76
C GLY A 532 26.28 5.38 2.75
N LYS A 533 25.09 5.97 2.56
CA LYS A 533 24.44 6.87 3.52
C LYS A 533 23.27 6.15 4.20
N VAL A 534 22.99 6.49 5.44
CA VAL A 534 21.81 5.97 6.15
C VAL A 534 20.55 6.29 5.34
N PRO A 535 19.67 5.31 5.07
CA PRO A 535 19.69 3.95 5.62
C PRO A 535 20.37 2.91 4.71
N PHE A 536 20.79 3.28 3.52
CA PHE A 536 21.46 2.42 2.53
C PHE A 536 22.97 2.27 2.75
N GLN A 537 23.39 2.25 4.02
CA GLN A 537 24.73 1.80 4.38
C GLN A 537 24.78 0.28 4.24
N PRO A 538 25.83 -0.28 3.62
CA PRO A 538 25.97 -1.72 3.60
C PRO A 538 26.10 -2.18 5.05
N ARG A 539 25.44 -3.28 5.41
CA ARG A 539 25.54 -3.84 6.77
C ARG A 539 24.97 -2.92 7.86
N PHE A 540 24.07 -1.99 7.53
CA PHE A 540 23.51 -1.05 8.51
C PHE A 540 22.79 -1.72 9.69
N VAL A 541 22.11 -2.84 9.44
CA VAL A 541 21.35 -3.60 10.45
C VAL A 541 22.20 -4.71 11.08
N CYS A 542 23.48 -4.77 10.73
CA CYS A 542 24.36 -5.76 11.30
C CYS A 542 24.54 -5.59 12.79
N HIS A 543 24.66 -6.73 13.46
CA HIS A 543 24.83 -6.78 14.91
C HIS A 543 23.68 -6.11 15.68
N LYS A 544 22.48 -6.05 15.11
CA LYS A 544 21.26 -5.83 15.89
C LYS A 544 20.70 -7.21 16.28
N ALA A 545 20.44 -7.42 17.56
CA ALA A 545 19.88 -8.67 18.04
C ALA A 545 18.49 -8.88 17.40
N ALA A 546 18.38 -9.88 16.55
CA ALA A 546 17.14 -10.24 15.86
C ALA A 546 16.93 -11.74 16.01
N TYR A 547 15.71 -12.13 16.38
CA TYR A 547 15.33 -13.52 16.54
C TYR A 547 14.61 -14.01 15.30
N TYR A 548 15.16 -15.03 14.65
CA TYR A 548 14.55 -15.66 13.48
C TYR A 548 13.91 -17.00 13.91
N GLU A 549 12.80 -17.40 13.27
CA GLU A 549 12.10 -18.65 13.61
C GLU A 549 13.01 -19.89 13.52
N ASP A 550 14.01 -19.84 12.63
CA ASP A 550 14.99 -20.90 12.45
C ASP A 550 16.24 -20.77 13.34
N GLN A 551 16.23 -19.83 14.30
CA GLN A 551 17.35 -19.51 15.22
C GLN A 551 18.63 -19.04 14.52
N GLN A 552 18.54 -18.51 13.30
CA GLN A 552 19.68 -17.80 12.72
C GLN A 552 19.98 -16.50 13.45
N THR A 553 21.21 -16.01 13.30
CA THR A 553 21.67 -14.75 13.90
C THR A 553 22.04 -13.76 12.79
N GLY A 554 21.64 -12.48 12.92
CA GLY A 554 22.09 -11.36 12.06
C GLY A 554 23.54 -10.92 12.33
N GLY A 555 24.34 -11.81 12.92
CA GLY A 555 25.67 -11.57 13.45
C GLY A 555 25.72 -10.97 14.86
N LEU A 556 24.57 -10.77 15.51
CA LEU A 556 24.46 -10.63 16.95
C LEU A 556 23.29 -11.51 17.43
N PHE A 557 23.53 -12.33 18.44
CA PHE A 557 22.54 -13.06 19.20
C PHE A 557 22.62 -12.61 20.65
N GLU A 558 21.46 -12.44 21.27
CA GLU A 558 21.34 -12.13 22.69
C GLU A 558 20.22 -13.00 23.28
N GLY A 559 20.51 -13.72 24.35
CA GLY A 559 19.54 -14.58 25.03
C GLY A 559 19.80 -14.64 26.53
N ASN A 560 18.74 -14.49 27.32
CA ASN A 560 18.80 -14.64 28.78
C ASN A 560 18.62 -16.12 29.16
N TYR A 561 19.53 -16.64 29.98
CA TYR A 561 19.52 -18.03 30.43
C TYR A 561 19.71 -18.11 31.95
N LYS A 562 19.14 -19.16 32.56
CA LYS A 562 19.42 -19.52 33.96
C LYS A 562 20.52 -20.55 34.02
N VAL A 563 21.55 -20.26 34.82
CA VAL A 563 22.66 -21.20 35.04
C VAL A 563 22.15 -22.39 35.85
N THR A 564 22.20 -23.61 35.31
CA THR A 564 21.82 -24.85 36.02
C THR A 564 22.97 -25.83 36.25
N GLY A 565 24.18 -25.47 35.80
CA GLY A 565 25.35 -26.34 35.76
C GLY A 565 26.65 -25.55 35.81
N LYS A 566 27.79 -26.24 35.81
CA LYS A 566 29.13 -25.62 35.82
C LYS A 566 29.70 -25.43 34.42
N THR A 567 29.10 -26.06 33.42
CA THR A 567 29.53 -25.96 32.02
C THR A 567 28.36 -25.50 31.17
N MET A 568 28.56 -24.50 30.32
CA MET A 568 27.61 -24.16 29.27
C MET A 568 28.07 -24.80 27.96
N LYS A 569 27.20 -25.59 27.34
CA LYS A 569 27.41 -26.15 26.00
C LYS A 569 26.58 -25.37 24.99
N LEU A 570 27.25 -24.94 23.92
CA LEU A 570 26.64 -24.24 22.81
C LEU A 570 26.82 -25.03 21.53
N LYS A 571 25.71 -25.42 20.92
CA LYS A 571 25.67 -26.08 19.61
C LYS A 571 25.15 -25.12 18.57
N TYR A 572 25.86 -24.97 17.47
CA TYR A 572 25.47 -24.09 16.38
C TYR A 572 25.97 -24.59 15.02
N THR A 573 25.31 -24.18 13.95
CA THR A 573 25.72 -24.49 12.56
C THR A 573 26.22 -23.23 11.88
N ASN A 574 27.38 -23.32 11.24
CA ASN A 574 27.86 -22.29 10.32
C ASN A 574 27.59 -22.76 8.89
N HIS A 575 26.76 -22.02 8.18
CA HIS A 575 26.31 -22.38 6.83
C HIS A 575 27.12 -21.69 5.74
N ASN A 576 28.05 -20.77 6.06
CA ASN A 576 28.74 -19.97 5.05
C ASN A 576 29.77 -20.80 4.26
N PRO A 577 29.57 -21.01 2.94
CA PRO A 577 30.52 -21.75 2.12
C PRO A 577 31.81 -20.97 1.84
N GLU A 578 31.79 -19.63 1.97
CA GLU A 578 32.94 -18.75 1.69
C GLU A 578 33.90 -18.59 2.88
N ASN A 579 33.65 -19.26 4.02
CA ASN A 579 34.53 -19.15 5.20
C ASN A 579 35.98 -19.58 4.95
N LYS A 580 36.22 -20.36 3.89
CA LYS A 580 37.59 -20.69 3.45
C LYS A 580 38.36 -19.45 3.00
N THR A 581 37.68 -18.50 2.37
CA THR A 581 38.26 -17.25 1.86
C THR A 581 38.20 -16.15 2.92
N TYR A 582 37.09 -16.10 3.67
CA TYR A 582 36.86 -15.12 4.72
C TYR A 582 36.49 -15.84 6.02
N PRO A 583 37.46 -16.19 6.89
CA PRO A 583 37.19 -16.82 8.18
C PRO A 583 36.10 -16.09 8.98
N LEU A 584 35.17 -16.84 9.55
CA LEU A 584 34.16 -16.33 10.46
C LEU A 584 34.74 -16.33 11.87
N THR A 585 34.92 -15.15 12.44
CA THR A 585 35.26 -15.01 13.86
C THR A 585 33.96 -14.90 14.65
N ILE A 586 33.87 -15.56 15.80
CA ILE A 586 32.73 -15.51 16.69
C ILE A 586 33.23 -15.15 18.08
N ASP A 587 32.76 -14.03 18.60
CA ASP A 587 32.97 -13.55 19.95
C ASP A 587 31.74 -13.99 20.78
N PHE A 588 31.99 -14.73 21.86
CA PHE A 588 30.99 -15.19 22.82
C PHE A 588 31.24 -14.43 24.12
N ASP A 589 30.22 -13.72 24.57
CA ASP A 589 30.22 -12.96 25.81
C ASP A 589 29.12 -13.51 26.71
N LEU A 590 29.44 -13.75 27.97
CA LEU A 590 28.46 -13.95 29.02
C LEU A 590 28.47 -12.72 29.91
N GLU A 591 27.30 -12.15 30.14
CA GLU A 591 27.12 -10.99 31.01
C GLU A 591 26.21 -11.34 32.18
N GLN A 592 26.60 -10.91 33.39
CA GLN A 592 25.78 -11.01 34.59
C GLN A 592 25.68 -9.62 35.22
N LEU A 593 24.45 -9.15 35.45
CA LEU A 593 24.20 -7.79 35.97
C LEU A 593 24.87 -6.67 35.14
N GLY A 594 25.05 -6.89 33.83
CA GLY A 594 25.69 -5.95 32.92
C GLY A 594 27.22 -6.00 32.90
N GLU A 595 27.85 -6.84 33.72
CA GLU A 595 29.30 -7.09 33.68
C GLU A 595 29.63 -8.32 32.85
N ASN A 596 30.60 -8.20 31.94
CA ASN A 596 31.11 -9.33 31.17
C ASN A 596 31.96 -10.23 32.07
N ILE A 597 31.42 -11.40 32.38
CA ILE A 597 32.01 -12.40 33.27
C ILE A 597 32.90 -13.40 32.52
N TYR A 598 32.68 -13.56 31.22
CA TYR A 598 33.40 -14.53 30.41
C TYR A 598 33.37 -14.13 28.93
N HIS A 599 34.55 -14.12 28.31
CA HIS A 599 34.74 -13.83 26.89
C HIS A 599 35.50 -14.98 26.21
N HIS A 600 34.97 -15.49 25.10
CA HIS A 600 35.63 -16.48 24.26
C HIS A 600 35.55 -16.11 22.79
N LYS A 601 36.62 -16.40 22.04
CA LYS A 601 36.72 -16.06 20.63
C LYS A 601 37.07 -17.29 19.81
N ARG A 602 36.28 -17.58 18.78
CA ARG A 602 36.47 -18.73 17.89
C ARG A 602 36.58 -18.29 16.43
N ASN A 603 37.55 -18.84 15.71
CA ASN A 603 37.67 -18.66 14.26
C ASN A 603 37.22 -19.93 13.54
N ILE A 604 36.35 -19.79 12.55
CA ILE A 604 35.78 -20.88 11.78
C ILE A 604 36.10 -20.68 10.30
N ASN A 605 36.78 -21.67 9.72
CA ASN A 605 37.27 -21.61 8.34
C ASN A 605 36.48 -22.53 7.39
N SER A 606 35.45 -23.22 7.90
CA SER A 606 34.64 -24.17 7.13
C SER A 606 33.16 -24.10 7.51
N PRO A 607 32.24 -24.38 6.59
CA PRO A 607 30.85 -24.66 6.97
C PRO A 607 30.78 -25.97 7.77
N GLY A 608 29.81 -26.09 8.68
CA GLY A 608 29.65 -27.28 9.52
C GLY A 608 28.91 -27.01 10.83
N GLN A 609 28.68 -28.09 11.59
CA GLN A 609 28.21 -28.01 12.96
C GLN A 609 29.39 -27.88 13.92
N TYR A 610 29.23 -27.02 14.92
CA TYR A 610 30.23 -26.70 15.91
C TYR A 610 29.62 -26.81 17.31
N GLU A 611 30.47 -27.22 18.24
CA GLU A 611 30.16 -27.27 19.67
C GLU A 611 31.27 -26.53 20.41
N ASP A 612 30.88 -25.63 21.32
CA ASP A 612 31.76 -24.98 22.27
C ASP A 612 31.29 -25.28 23.69
N ASN A 613 32.26 -25.54 24.57
CA ASN A 613 32.05 -25.78 25.99
C ASN A 613 32.71 -24.65 26.76
N PHE A 614 31.93 -23.95 27.56
CA PHE A 614 32.38 -22.83 28.37
C PHE A 614 32.35 -23.23 29.84
N ASP A 615 33.50 -23.15 30.50
CA ASP A 615 33.58 -23.34 31.94
C ASP A 615 33.09 -22.09 32.66
N ILE A 616 31.98 -22.24 33.39
CA ILE A 616 31.28 -21.17 34.08
C ILE A 616 31.17 -21.48 35.59
N HIS A 617 32.14 -22.22 36.16
CA HIS A 617 32.16 -22.59 37.57
C HIS A 617 32.08 -21.41 38.55
N GLN A 618 32.46 -20.22 38.10
CA GLN A 618 32.38 -18.96 38.84
C GLN A 618 30.94 -18.44 39.04
N LEU A 619 29.97 -18.98 38.30
CA LEU A 619 28.57 -18.57 38.36
C LEU A 619 27.78 -19.43 39.33
N SER A 620 26.97 -18.78 40.17
CA SER A 620 26.10 -19.46 41.11
C SER A 620 24.94 -20.14 40.38
N ASN A 621 24.65 -21.39 40.74
CA ASN A 621 23.45 -22.08 40.24
C ASN A 621 22.19 -21.23 40.50
N GLY A 622 21.40 -21.00 39.45
CA GLY A 622 20.19 -20.18 39.47
C GLY A 622 20.38 -18.71 39.06
N SER A 623 21.62 -18.23 38.82
CA SER A 623 21.83 -16.86 38.32
C SER A 623 21.33 -16.68 36.89
N ASP A 624 20.71 -15.52 36.62
CA ASP A 624 20.39 -15.08 35.25
C ASP A 624 21.65 -14.55 34.58
N VAL A 625 21.91 -15.02 33.35
CA VAL A 625 23.04 -14.59 32.52
C VAL A 625 22.55 -14.24 31.11
N LEU A 626 23.13 -13.21 30.51
CA LEU A 626 22.91 -12.83 29.12
C LEU A 626 24.04 -13.44 28.27
N LEU A 627 23.70 -14.39 27.40
CA LEU A 627 24.60 -14.89 26.38
C LEU A 627 24.51 -13.97 25.16
N ARG A 628 25.62 -13.31 24.85
CA ARG A 628 25.81 -12.49 23.66
C ARG A 628 26.77 -13.19 22.71
N ILE A 629 26.37 -13.40 21.47
CA ILE A 629 27.22 -14.02 20.43
C ILE A 629 27.31 -13.04 19.28
N LYS A 630 28.52 -12.58 18.99
CA LYS A 630 28.79 -11.61 17.93
C LYS A 630 29.73 -12.22 16.91
N THR A 631 29.33 -12.27 15.64
CA THR A 631 30.20 -12.75 14.57
C THR A 631 30.99 -11.59 13.94
N SER A 632 32.15 -11.82 13.31
CA SER A 632 32.88 -10.75 12.58
C SER A 632 32.22 -10.41 11.25
N GLN A 633 31.47 -11.36 10.70
CA GLN A 633 30.66 -11.17 9.52
C GLN A 633 29.21 -11.20 9.95
N CYS A 634 28.54 -10.11 9.69
CA CYS A 634 27.11 -10.00 9.83
C CYS A 634 26.51 -9.96 8.44
N PHE A 635 25.38 -10.63 8.30
CA PHE A 635 24.48 -10.41 7.19
C PHE A 635 23.19 -9.93 7.80
N THR A 636 22.47 -9.09 7.08
CA THR A 636 21.07 -8.89 7.41
C THR A 636 20.29 -9.82 6.53
N PRO A 637 19.97 -11.07 6.94
CA PRO A 637 18.98 -11.85 6.25
C PRO A 637 17.64 -11.16 6.50
N ILE A 638 17.38 -10.11 5.73
CA ILE A 638 16.07 -9.51 5.63
C ILE A 638 15.23 -10.32 4.62
N ASN A 639 15.89 -11.05 3.69
CA ASN A 639 15.22 -12.05 2.86
C ASN A 639 15.40 -13.44 3.48
N MET A 640 14.30 -14.18 3.66
CA MET A 640 14.32 -15.62 3.90
C MET A 640 14.70 -16.40 2.62
N GLY A 641 15.91 -16.18 2.08
CA GLY A 641 16.47 -16.99 0.98
C GLY A 641 15.85 -16.80 -0.41
N ILE A 642 15.08 -15.73 -0.64
CA ILE A 642 14.30 -15.53 -1.88
C ILE A 642 15.18 -15.10 -3.09
N ASN A 643 16.45 -14.76 -2.86
CA ASN A 643 17.37 -14.37 -3.95
C ASN A 643 18.24 -15.50 -4.52
N TRP A 644 18.01 -16.76 -4.12
CA TRP A 644 19.03 -17.82 -4.26
C TRP A 644 20.37 -17.44 -3.61
N ASP A 645 20.35 -16.36 -2.82
CA ASP A 645 21.44 -15.94 -1.98
C ASP A 645 21.41 -16.88 -0.76
N ASN A 646 21.99 -18.07 -0.95
CA ASN A 646 22.11 -19.10 0.07
C ASN A 646 23.13 -18.73 1.15
N ARG A 647 23.68 -17.51 1.10
CA ARG A 647 24.63 -16.98 2.08
C ARG A 647 23.92 -16.77 3.42
N ARG A 648 23.85 -17.85 4.20
CA ARG A 648 23.51 -17.88 5.62
C ARG A 648 24.80 -17.57 6.39
N LEU A 649 25.15 -16.29 6.52
CA LEU A 649 26.50 -15.85 6.94
C LEU A 649 26.69 -15.61 8.44
N GLY A 650 25.63 -15.75 9.24
CA GLY A 650 25.75 -15.86 10.69
C GLY A 650 25.98 -17.30 11.13
N ILE A 651 25.60 -17.59 12.36
CA ILE A 651 25.41 -18.96 12.83
C ILE A 651 23.91 -19.24 12.99
N GLN A 652 23.55 -20.52 12.93
CA GLN A 652 22.25 -21.00 13.37
C GLN A 652 22.44 -21.62 14.75
N LEU A 653 21.84 -21.03 15.78
CA LEU A 653 21.83 -21.66 17.10
C LEU A 653 21.02 -22.95 17.02
N ILE A 654 21.57 -24.05 17.53
CA ILE A 654 20.86 -25.34 17.63
C ILE A 654 20.38 -25.55 19.05
N LYS A 655 21.29 -25.36 20.03
CA LYS A 655 21.00 -25.62 21.43
C LYS A 655 21.97 -24.87 22.35
N VAL A 656 21.44 -24.28 23.41
CA VAL A 656 22.19 -23.83 24.57
C VAL A 656 21.78 -24.72 25.75
N SER A 657 22.73 -25.34 26.43
CA SER A 657 22.46 -26.15 27.62
C SER A 657 23.50 -25.95 28.71
N PHE A 658 23.07 -26.06 29.96
CA PHE A 658 23.92 -25.96 31.14
C PHE A 658 23.98 -27.34 31.79
N GLU A 659 25.20 -27.87 31.98
CA GLU A 659 25.49 -29.20 32.53
C GLU A 659 26.31 -29.14 33.82
#